data_AF-A0A946V0Z2-F1
#
_entry.id   AF-A0A946V0Z2-F1
#
_cell.length_a   1.000
_cell.length_b   1.000
_cell.length_c   1.000
_cell.angle_alpha   90.00
_cell.angle_beta   90.00
_cell.angle_gamma   90.00
#
_symmetry.space_group_name_H-M   'P 1'
#
loop_
_entity.id
_entity.type
_entity.pdbx_description
1 polymer ?
#
loop_
_entity_poly.entity_id
_entity_poly.type
_entity_poly.pdbx_seq_one_letter_code
_entity_poly.pdbx_strand_id
1 'polypeptide(L)'
;MLDNYELLDRYRRESGRVLLTGTQALVRIPLMQRTMDRAAGLDTAGFISGYRGSPLGMVDLELWRAQRFLEENGIEFLPAVNEDLAATAVLGSQQVETDPDKQVDGVFGIWYGKGPGVDRAGDALKHGNAYGSSPNGGVLVVAGDDHGCISSSMPHQSDVAFLTFMMPWLNPASVAEYLEYGLYGIALSRFSGMWVGFKAITETVESAMSVELPPYPQFVTPADYQPPHAGLHYRWPDFPGPQIEERLEAKKAATLAFAAANPIDKKIFDVPDARFGIVTTGKGHLDLMEALRLLGIDETQARRIGIDVYKVGLVWPLEPEGALDFVKNKREVLVVEEKRGIIESQFKEYFYDYPGRKPERMVGKEDEEGDRLVPWTGELSPLELVPLVAQRLDRVFGGSRFSDRAGDLQRRPCVINVAGAQRIPFFCSGCPHNSSTKVPEGSKALAGIGCHFMASWMDRDTDGLIQMGGEGVNWVARSKFNGDRHVFQNLGDGTFYHSGSVAIRQAIAAGTNITYKILFNDAVAMTGGQPVDGPLSVDGIAQSVRAEGVDRIAVVSDEPERFDAGDFPPGTTISHRRELDAVQRELRDIPGVTVLVYAQMCATEKRRRRKRGKLEDPGKFVVINELVCEGCGDCSVESNCLSVVPKETPLGRKRQIDQHSCNKDFSCVNGFCPSFVTVEGNIERADAAPGFAAELARLSAALPAAEVPAINHCYDLLVTGVGGTGVITVGALITMAAHLERKGASELDFMGFAQKFGPVLSYLRIANEPAHINQVRIEKARADALIGCDLVVSSSPKASITYKHGHTRALVNLAEMPTGNFVQQRDATLRSDERISAIEAAVGDGNLATLDANSLARRIMGDAIYANVMMTGAAWQLGLVPVSLDALMRAIELNGVKIDENKQAFTWGRIAAHDPDGIQGLLDGTPDDAETLDAMLERRRAYLVDYQDEALAERYVALVRRVREAEAAAGTGERLAAAVARAYFRLLAYKDEYEVARLHTDPAFLDRLRGEFGRRARWRFHLAPPLLGGQRDARGRPLKREFGRWILPLFRMLARLRGLRGTAFDLFGYTAERRMERRLIVEFEETVDAVLAALGESGGDAAAEVIEPWLDIRGFGPVKETAVDEVRQRVAAALAKLAQREEKAA
;
A
#
# COMPACT_ATOMS: atom_id res chain seq x y z
N MET A 1 -17.11 -26.07 -20.80
CA MET A 1 -18.01 -26.22 -19.64
C MET A 1 -17.22 -25.82 -18.41
N LEU A 2 -17.71 -24.86 -17.62
CA LEU A 2 -17.02 -24.35 -16.42
C LEU A 2 -17.05 -25.37 -15.27
N ASP A 3 -16.07 -25.32 -14.37
CA ASP A 3 -16.10 -26.04 -13.08
C ASP A 3 -17.27 -25.52 -12.22
N ASN A 4 -17.90 -26.40 -11.45
CA ASN A 4 -18.99 -26.07 -10.51
C ASN A 4 -18.47 -25.55 -9.15
N TYR A 5 -17.25 -25.01 -9.13
CA TYR A 5 -16.55 -24.55 -7.94
C TYR A 5 -17.30 -23.42 -7.22
N GLU A 6 -17.40 -23.55 -5.89
CA GLU A 6 -17.88 -22.52 -4.97
C GLU A 6 -16.74 -22.01 -4.07
N LEU A 7 -16.84 -20.78 -3.56
CA LEU A 7 -15.73 -20.16 -2.81
C LEU A 7 -15.28 -20.95 -1.57
N LEU A 8 -16.19 -21.69 -0.92
CA LEU A 8 -15.88 -22.49 0.27
C LEU A 8 -15.30 -23.87 -0.07
N ASP A 9 -15.29 -24.27 -1.34
CA ASP A 9 -14.68 -25.55 -1.77
C ASP A 9 -13.17 -25.57 -1.51
N ARG A 10 -12.54 -24.40 -1.36
CA ARG A 10 -11.16 -24.26 -0.89
C ARG A 10 -10.90 -24.95 0.45
N TYR A 11 -11.92 -25.20 1.28
CA TYR A 11 -11.82 -25.97 2.53
C TYR A 11 -12.61 -27.28 2.50
N ARG A 12 -13.65 -27.40 1.67
CA ARG A 12 -14.55 -28.58 1.66
C ARG A 12 -14.16 -29.66 0.66
N ARG A 13 -13.65 -29.27 -0.51
CA ARG A 13 -13.39 -30.21 -1.61
C ARG A 13 -12.19 -31.07 -1.23
N GLU A 14 -12.35 -32.39 -1.29
CA GLU A 14 -11.32 -33.37 -0.90
C GLU A 14 -10.40 -33.79 -2.06
N SER A 15 -10.87 -33.65 -3.30
CA SER A 15 -10.14 -34.03 -4.51
C SER A 15 -10.39 -33.05 -5.66
N GLY A 16 -9.48 -33.00 -6.64
CA GLY A 16 -9.62 -32.11 -7.79
C GLY A 16 -8.99 -30.74 -7.50
N ARG A 17 -9.52 -29.70 -8.15
CA ARG A 17 -8.92 -28.36 -8.13
C ARG A 17 -9.56 -27.40 -7.15
N VAL A 18 -8.72 -26.56 -6.55
CA VAL A 18 -9.12 -25.43 -5.72
C VAL A 18 -8.30 -24.19 -6.06
N LEU A 19 -8.84 -23.00 -5.77
CA LEU A 19 -8.07 -21.75 -5.81
C LEU A 19 -7.71 -21.37 -4.36
N LEU A 20 -6.42 -21.32 -4.06
CA LEU A 20 -5.90 -21.07 -2.72
C LEU A 20 -4.90 -19.93 -2.73
N THR A 21 -4.96 -19.08 -1.71
CA THR A 21 -3.81 -18.25 -1.34
C THR A 21 -2.87 -19.01 -0.43
N GLY A 22 -1.61 -18.57 -0.29
CA GLY A 22 -0.69 -19.14 0.69
C GLY A 22 -1.24 -19.08 2.13
N THR A 23 -1.89 -17.98 2.48
CA THR A 23 -2.59 -17.85 3.78
C THR A 23 -3.70 -18.91 3.95
N GLN A 24 -4.50 -19.16 2.91
CA GLN A 24 -5.56 -20.16 2.97
C GLN A 24 -5.03 -21.60 2.98
N ALA A 25 -3.88 -21.84 2.33
CA ALA A 25 -3.20 -23.12 2.42
C ALA A 25 -2.74 -23.41 3.87
N LEU A 26 -2.25 -22.40 4.61
CA LEU A 26 -1.90 -22.54 6.03
C LEU A 26 -3.11 -22.92 6.91
N VAL A 27 -4.30 -22.40 6.59
CA VAL A 27 -5.55 -22.80 7.27
C VAL A 27 -5.97 -24.23 6.89
N ARG A 28 -5.66 -24.66 5.66
CA ARG A 28 -6.05 -25.98 5.15
C ARG A 28 -5.18 -27.12 5.70
N ILE A 29 -3.88 -26.89 5.94
CA ILE A 29 -2.96 -27.88 6.54
C ILE A 29 -3.53 -28.55 7.80
N PRO A 30 -3.99 -27.83 8.85
CA PRO A 30 -4.50 -28.45 10.06
C PRO A 30 -5.82 -29.23 9.83
N LEU A 31 -6.67 -28.80 8.88
CA LEU A 31 -7.87 -29.54 8.48
C LEU A 31 -7.52 -30.88 7.81
N MET A 32 -6.48 -30.86 6.97
CA MET A 32 -5.94 -32.05 6.32
C MET A 32 -5.31 -33.00 7.35
N GLN A 33 -4.53 -32.47 8.31
CA GLN A 33 -3.93 -33.26 9.37
C GLN A 33 -4.99 -33.97 10.21
N ARG A 34 -6.06 -33.27 10.62
CA ARG A 34 -7.16 -33.89 11.38
C ARG A 34 -7.84 -35.01 10.61
N THR A 35 -8.03 -34.83 9.31
CA THR A 35 -8.58 -35.88 8.44
C THR A 35 -7.68 -37.12 8.43
N MET A 36 -6.36 -36.94 8.31
CA MET A 36 -5.40 -38.04 8.36
C MET A 36 -5.39 -38.76 9.72
N ASP A 37 -5.43 -38.01 10.82
CA ASP A 37 -5.43 -38.59 12.17
C ASP A 37 -6.67 -39.44 12.43
N ARG A 38 -7.85 -38.94 12.04
CA ARG A 38 -9.11 -39.72 12.12
C ARG A 38 -9.04 -40.99 11.28
N ALA A 39 -8.46 -40.92 10.08
CA ALA A 39 -8.27 -42.10 9.23
C ALA A 39 -7.28 -43.12 9.83
N ALA A 40 -6.31 -42.65 10.63
CA ALA A 40 -5.37 -43.48 11.38
C ALA A 40 -5.94 -43.99 12.72
N GLY A 41 -7.16 -43.59 13.10
CA GLY A 41 -7.80 -43.99 14.36
C GLY A 41 -7.33 -43.22 15.59
N LEU A 42 -6.67 -42.07 15.41
CA LEU A 42 -6.21 -41.19 16.49
C LEU A 42 -7.24 -40.10 16.79
N ASP A 43 -7.52 -39.86 18.07
CA ASP A 43 -8.32 -38.71 18.50
C ASP A 43 -7.44 -37.54 18.92
N THR A 44 -6.86 -36.85 17.94
CA THR A 44 -6.03 -35.65 18.13
C THR A 44 -6.84 -34.34 18.07
N ALA A 45 -6.30 -33.27 18.65
CA ALA A 45 -6.77 -31.90 18.43
C ALA A 45 -5.69 -31.05 17.74
N GLY A 46 -6.06 -29.87 17.24
CA GLY A 46 -5.12 -28.88 16.70
C GLY A 46 -5.05 -27.63 17.54
N PHE A 47 -3.87 -27.03 17.67
CA PHE A 47 -3.68 -25.75 18.34
C PHE A 47 -2.82 -24.81 17.47
N ILE A 48 -3.36 -23.64 17.17
CA ILE A 48 -2.70 -22.64 16.32
C ILE A 48 -2.51 -21.38 17.15
N SER A 49 -1.28 -20.86 17.19
CA SER A 49 -0.99 -19.58 17.84
C SER A 49 0.14 -18.85 17.13
N GLY A 50 0.11 -17.53 17.17
CA GLY A 50 1.11 -16.70 16.49
C GLY A 50 0.83 -15.23 16.68
N TYR A 51 1.66 -14.40 16.06
CA TYR A 51 1.43 -12.97 15.99
C TYR A 51 1.55 -12.47 14.56
N ARG A 52 0.56 -11.67 14.16
CA ARG A 52 0.43 -11.12 12.82
C ARG A 52 1.56 -10.17 12.44
N GLY A 53 2.10 -10.37 11.24
CA GLY A 53 3.03 -9.46 10.59
C GLY A 53 3.21 -9.87 9.13
N SER A 54 3.34 -8.90 8.22
CA SER A 54 3.54 -9.21 6.80
C SER A 54 4.83 -10.04 6.60
N PRO A 55 4.82 -11.08 5.74
CA PRO A 55 3.73 -11.47 4.82
C PRO A 55 2.58 -12.28 5.46
N LEU A 56 2.73 -12.80 6.68
CA LEU A 56 1.71 -13.59 7.39
C LEU A 56 0.62 -12.74 8.07
N GLY A 57 0.47 -11.47 7.66
CA GLY A 57 -0.39 -10.50 8.35
C GLY A 57 -1.88 -10.84 8.26
N MET A 58 -2.30 -11.66 7.30
CA MET A 58 -3.69 -11.99 7.04
C MET A 58 -4.14 -13.34 7.63
N VAL A 59 -3.22 -14.09 8.27
CA VAL A 59 -3.48 -15.44 8.81
C VAL A 59 -4.60 -15.42 9.85
N ASP A 60 -4.53 -14.53 10.85
CA ASP A 60 -5.56 -14.39 11.89
C ASP A 60 -6.96 -14.17 11.28
N LEU A 61 -7.04 -13.25 10.30
CA LEU A 61 -8.32 -12.91 9.68
C LEU A 61 -8.93 -14.11 8.96
N GLU A 62 -8.09 -14.92 8.34
CA GLU A 62 -8.55 -16.08 7.59
C GLU A 62 -8.87 -17.27 8.51
N LEU A 63 -8.16 -17.42 9.62
CA LEU A 63 -8.53 -18.35 10.69
C LEU A 63 -9.89 -17.98 11.31
N TRP A 64 -10.16 -16.70 11.59
CA TRP A 64 -11.48 -16.25 12.09
C TRP A 64 -12.60 -16.46 11.08
N ARG A 65 -12.35 -16.25 9.78
CA ARG A 65 -13.34 -16.55 8.73
C ARG A 65 -13.60 -18.04 8.58
N ALA A 66 -12.58 -18.86 8.77
CA ALA A 66 -12.67 -20.32 8.73
C ALA A 66 -13.05 -20.94 10.07
N GLN A 67 -13.36 -20.15 11.12
CA GLN A 67 -13.58 -20.61 12.48
C GLN A 67 -14.52 -21.82 12.58
N ARG A 68 -15.63 -21.80 11.84
CA ARG A 68 -16.57 -22.93 11.79
C ARG A 68 -15.89 -24.25 11.38
N PHE A 69 -15.02 -24.23 10.38
CA PHE A 69 -14.30 -25.43 9.92
C PHE A 69 -13.26 -25.90 10.95
N LEU A 70 -12.64 -24.97 11.67
CA LEU A 70 -11.70 -25.28 12.75
C LEU A 70 -12.43 -25.98 13.91
N GLU A 71 -13.56 -25.42 14.35
CA GLU A 71 -14.40 -25.98 15.42
C GLU A 71 -14.95 -27.37 15.08
N GLU A 72 -15.48 -27.57 13.86
CA GLU A 72 -15.95 -28.88 13.36
C GLU A 72 -14.85 -29.96 13.35
N ASN A 73 -13.58 -29.56 13.37
CA ASN A 73 -12.42 -30.44 13.36
C ASN A 73 -11.64 -30.48 14.68
N GLY A 74 -12.10 -29.79 15.73
CA GLY A 74 -11.40 -29.76 17.03
C GLY A 74 -10.06 -29.05 16.95
N ILE A 75 -9.99 -27.97 16.18
CA ILE A 75 -8.80 -27.12 16.04
C ILE A 75 -9.09 -25.79 16.73
N GLU A 76 -8.25 -25.43 17.69
CA GLU A 76 -8.34 -24.18 18.43
C GLU A 76 -7.33 -23.16 17.90
N PHE A 77 -7.79 -21.94 17.69
CA PHE A 77 -6.94 -20.80 17.32
C PHE A 77 -6.90 -19.80 18.48
N LEU A 78 -5.70 -19.55 19.02
CA LEU A 78 -5.44 -18.55 20.04
C LEU A 78 -4.50 -17.47 19.47
N PRO A 79 -5.00 -16.29 19.05
CA PRO A 79 -4.13 -15.17 18.72
C PRO A 79 -3.33 -14.75 19.96
N ALA A 80 -2.01 -14.66 19.83
CA ALA A 80 -1.15 -14.30 20.95
C ALA A 80 -0.94 -12.78 21.02
N VAL A 81 -0.46 -12.31 22.18
CA VAL A 81 -0.07 -10.91 22.37
C VAL A 81 1.25 -10.57 21.65
N ASN A 82 2.15 -11.54 21.55
CA ASN A 82 3.40 -11.46 20.81
C ASN A 82 3.89 -12.87 20.40
N GLU A 83 4.93 -12.92 19.58
CA GLU A 83 5.48 -14.14 19.01
C GLU A 83 6.06 -15.13 20.05
N ASP A 84 6.63 -14.59 21.12
CA ASP A 84 7.29 -15.35 22.19
C ASP A 84 6.27 -16.11 23.06
N LEU A 85 5.19 -15.42 23.44
CA LEU A 85 4.07 -16.03 24.16
C LEU A 85 3.30 -17.04 23.30
N ALA A 86 3.20 -16.80 21.98
CA ALA A 86 2.65 -17.79 21.06
C ALA A 86 3.47 -19.09 21.06
N ALA A 87 4.80 -18.98 20.96
CA ALA A 87 5.69 -20.15 20.99
C ALA A 87 5.57 -20.91 22.32
N THR A 88 5.48 -20.17 23.43
CA THR A 88 5.25 -20.74 24.76
C THR A 88 3.90 -21.47 24.87
N ALA A 89 2.83 -20.91 24.29
CA ALA A 89 1.53 -21.55 24.26
C ALA A 89 1.54 -22.85 23.42
N VAL A 90 2.24 -22.85 22.28
CA VAL A 90 2.44 -24.06 21.46
C VAL A 90 3.26 -25.11 22.20
N LEU A 91 4.26 -24.71 22.99
CA LEU A 91 4.94 -25.65 23.89
C LEU A 91 3.96 -26.29 24.88
N GLY A 92 3.04 -25.52 25.46
CA GLY A 92 1.98 -26.05 26.33
C GLY A 92 1.13 -27.14 25.67
N SER A 93 0.78 -26.99 24.40
CA SER A 93 -0.02 -28.01 23.69
C SER A 93 0.71 -29.35 23.55
N GLN A 94 2.05 -29.34 23.52
CA GLN A 94 2.85 -30.57 23.43
C GLN A 94 2.95 -31.34 24.75
N GLN A 95 2.50 -30.74 25.87
CA GLN A 95 2.51 -31.36 27.19
C GLN A 95 1.26 -32.19 27.47
N VAL A 96 0.17 -31.93 26.71
CA VAL A 96 -1.16 -32.53 26.92
C VAL A 96 -1.11 -34.07 26.92
N GLU A 97 -0.36 -34.70 26.01
CA GLU A 97 -0.32 -36.16 25.92
C GLU A 97 0.25 -36.84 27.19
N THR A 98 1.08 -36.12 27.96
CA THR A 98 1.67 -36.59 29.22
C THR A 98 0.81 -36.27 30.45
N ASP A 99 -0.26 -35.49 30.28
CA ASP A 99 -1.18 -35.13 31.36
C ASP A 99 -2.13 -36.31 31.67
N PRO A 100 -2.28 -36.71 32.95
CA PRO A 100 -3.21 -37.78 33.33
C PRO A 100 -4.68 -37.46 33.02
N ASP A 101 -5.06 -36.19 32.94
CA ASP A 101 -6.43 -35.71 32.69
C ASP A 101 -6.69 -35.35 31.22
N LYS A 102 -5.80 -35.77 30.31
CA LYS A 102 -5.93 -35.51 28.87
C LYS A 102 -7.27 -35.99 28.30
N GLN A 103 -7.82 -35.20 27.39
CA GLN A 103 -9.09 -35.49 26.71
C GLN A 103 -8.91 -36.00 25.27
N VAL A 104 -7.68 -35.92 24.76
CA VAL A 104 -7.29 -36.28 23.39
C VAL A 104 -5.94 -36.99 23.42
N ASP A 105 -5.63 -37.76 22.38
CA ASP A 105 -4.39 -38.54 22.29
C ASP A 105 -3.14 -37.65 22.18
N GLY A 106 -3.29 -36.48 21.55
CA GLY A 106 -2.25 -35.46 21.39
C GLY A 106 -2.78 -34.21 20.71
N VAL A 107 -2.01 -33.12 20.74
CA VAL A 107 -2.39 -31.84 20.13
C VAL A 107 -1.30 -31.40 19.15
N PHE A 108 -1.60 -31.37 17.85
CA PHE A 108 -0.64 -30.85 16.88
C PHE A 108 -0.61 -29.32 16.93
N GLY A 109 0.60 -28.75 16.97
CA GLY A 109 0.84 -27.32 17.12
C GLY A 109 1.24 -26.66 15.80
N ILE A 110 0.69 -25.48 15.52
CA ILE A 110 1.19 -24.60 14.46
C ILE A 110 1.50 -23.24 15.07
N TRP A 111 2.78 -22.87 15.03
CA TRP A 111 3.24 -21.53 15.35
C TRP A 111 3.41 -20.70 14.08
N TYR A 112 3.10 -19.41 14.09
CA TYR A 112 3.43 -18.50 12.99
C TYR A 112 3.93 -17.13 13.46
N GLY A 113 4.89 -16.57 12.71
CA GLY A 113 5.42 -15.23 12.94
C GLY A 113 6.23 -14.74 11.76
N LYS A 114 6.30 -13.42 11.56
CA LYS A 114 7.20 -12.84 10.54
C LYS A 114 8.66 -13.04 10.96
N GLY A 115 9.59 -12.83 10.02
CA GLY A 115 11.03 -12.99 10.24
C GLY A 115 11.56 -12.43 11.56
N PRO A 116 11.48 -11.10 11.82
CA PRO A 116 11.91 -10.53 13.10
C PRO A 116 11.17 -11.07 14.34
N GLY A 117 9.99 -11.66 14.14
CA GLY A 117 9.24 -12.38 15.16
C GLY A 117 9.88 -13.71 15.55
N VAL A 118 10.53 -14.40 14.59
CA VAL A 118 11.37 -15.58 14.83
C VAL A 118 12.58 -15.19 15.69
N ASP A 119 13.26 -14.10 15.34
CA ASP A 119 14.39 -13.58 16.14
C ASP A 119 13.96 -13.25 17.57
N ARG A 120 12.78 -12.61 17.72
CA ARG A 120 12.22 -12.23 19.02
C ARG A 120 11.82 -13.44 19.86
N ALA A 121 11.22 -14.46 19.26
CA ALA A 121 10.75 -15.67 19.94
C ALA A 121 11.84 -16.76 20.06
N GLY A 122 13.09 -16.45 19.70
CA GLY A 122 14.15 -17.45 19.57
C GLY A 122 14.39 -18.26 20.85
N ASP A 123 14.24 -17.65 22.03
CA ASP A 123 14.38 -18.36 23.31
C ASP A 123 13.25 -19.39 23.52
N ALA A 124 11.98 -18.98 23.39
CA ALA A 124 10.84 -19.89 23.52
C ALA A 124 10.83 -20.99 22.45
N LEU A 125 11.16 -20.66 21.19
CA LEU A 125 11.26 -21.64 20.10
C LEU A 125 12.37 -22.67 20.36
N LYS A 126 13.53 -22.22 20.87
CA LYS A 126 14.64 -23.12 21.21
C LYS A 126 14.29 -24.04 22.37
N HIS A 127 13.64 -23.53 23.42
CA HIS A 127 13.12 -24.35 24.51
C HIS A 127 12.10 -25.37 24.00
N GLY A 128 11.15 -24.93 23.16
CA GLY A 128 10.17 -25.79 22.51
C GLY A 128 10.80 -26.98 21.79
N ASN A 129 11.77 -26.71 20.90
CA ASN A 129 12.49 -27.73 20.16
C ASN A 129 13.30 -28.68 21.07
N ALA A 130 14.01 -28.11 22.05
CA ALA A 130 14.89 -28.86 22.94
C ALA A 130 14.14 -29.86 23.84
N TYR A 131 13.02 -29.43 24.45
CA TYR A 131 12.16 -30.33 25.21
C TYR A 131 11.42 -31.31 24.28
N GLY A 132 10.90 -30.81 23.16
CA GLY A 132 10.37 -31.60 22.07
C GLY A 132 8.87 -31.57 21.90
N SER A 133 8.42 -32.15 20.80
CA SER A 133 7.00 -32.35 20.47
C SER A 133 6.43 -33.59 21.16
N SER A 134 5.09 -33.66 21.25
CA SER A 134 4.39 -34.88 21.65
C SER A 134 4.37 -35.89 20.47
N PRO A 135 4.41 -37.21 20.73
CA PRO A 135 4.37 -38.25 19.70
C PRO A 135 3.15 -38.17 18.77
N ASN A 136 1.98 -37.84 19.31
CA ASN A 136 0.73 -37.71 18.55
C ASN A 136 0.37 -36.24 18.24
N GLY A 137 1.11 -35.29 18.79
CA GLY A 137 0.99 -33.86 18.51
C GLY A 137 1.82 -33.48 17.29
N GLY A 138 3.12 -33.22 17.49
CA GLY A 138 3.99 -32.63 16.47
C GLY A 138 3.80 -31.10 16.38
N VAL A 139 4.83 -30.39 15.91
CA VAL A 139 4.83 -28.92 15.79
C VAL A 139 5.40 -28.45 14.45
N LEU A 140 4.66 -27.56 13.79
CA LEU A 140 5.10 -26.82 12.61
C LEU A 140 5.33 -25.35 12.97
N VAL A 141 6.50 -24.81 12.64
CA VAL A 141 6.92 -23.42 12.94
C VAL A 141 7.01 -22.63 11.64
N VAL A 142 5.96 -21.88 11.32
CA VAL A 142 5.83 -21.12 10.06
C VAL A 142 6.51 -19.75 10.18
N ALA A 143 7.64 -19.57 9.49
CA ALA A 143 8.40 -18.33 9.45
C ALA A 143 8.12 -17.52 8.18
N GLY A 144 7.57 -16.32 8.35
CA GLY A 144 7.23 -15.38 7.28
C GLY A 144 8.39 -14.48 6.86
N ASP A 145 9.10 -14.81 5.79
CA ASP A 145 10.29 -14.07 5.33
C ASP A 145 9.98 -13.07 4.20
N ASP A 146 10.39 -11.81 4.41
CA ASP A 146 10.36 -10.74 3.41
C ASP A 146 11.77 -10.49 2.86
N HIS A 147 12.14 -11.22 1.82
CA HIS A 147 13.46 -11.10 1.18
C HIS A 147 13.68 -9.73 0.52
N GLY A 148 12.63 -9.16 -0.07
CA GLY A 148 12.64 -7.88 -0.79
C GLY A 148 12.51 -6.64 0.11
N CYS A 149 12.20 -6.81 1.40
CA CYS A 149 11.93 -5.71 2.35
C CYS A 149 10.84 -4.75 1.83
N ILE A 150 9.76 -5.32 1.30
CA ILE A 150 8.67 -4.55 0.69
C ILE A 150 7.71 -4.01 1.76
N SER A 151 7.50 -4.78 2.83
CA SER A 151 6.59 -4.47 3.93
C SER A 151 7.23 -4.58 5.31
N SER A 152 8.49 -5.04 5.37
CA SER A 152 9.29 -5.16 6.59
C SER A 152 10.24 -3.98 6.82
N SER A 153 10.79 -3.87 8.04
CA SER A 153 11.80 -2.85 8.40
C SER A 153 13.20 -3.17 7.87
N MET A 154 13.47 -4.43 7.54
CA MET A 154 14.71 -4.91 6.95
C MET A 154 14.46 -6.21 6.16
N PRO A 155 15.31 -6.57 5.17
CA PRO A 155 15.30 -7.89 4.57
C PRO A 155 15.57 -8.97 5.61
N HIS A 156 14.90 -10.12 5.52
CA HIS A 156 15.04 -11.20 6.51
C HIS A 156 15.34 -12.57 5.88
N GLN A 157 15.97 -13.47 6.64
CA GLN A 157 16.19 -14.89 6.31
C GLN A 157 16.16 -15.71 7.61
N SER A 158 15.08 -16.44 7.86
CA SER A 158 14.86 -17.19 9.11
C SER A 158 15.68 -18.48 9.21
N ASP A 159 16.17 -18.99 8.09
CA ASP A 159 16.89 -20.27 7.96
C ASP A 159 18.11 -20.36 8.92
N VAL A 160 18.80 -19.24 9.12
CA VAL A 160 19.97 -19.15 10.00
C VAL A 160 19.58 -19.28 11.48
N ALA A 161 18.40 -18.78 11.85
CA ALA A 161 17.86 -18.93 13.20
C ALA A 161 17.49 -20.40 13.47
N PHE A 162 16.79 -21.05 12.53
CA PHE A 162 16.46 -22.48 12.64
C PHE A 162 17.69 -23.36 12.83
N LEU A 163 18.76 -23.10 12.06
CA LEU A 163 20.04 -23.79 12.24
C LEU A 163 20.59 -23.63 13.67
N THR A 164 20.54 -22.41 14.23
CA THR A 164 21.02 -22.11 15.60
C THR A 164 20.16 -22.78 16.67
N PHE A 165 18.90 -23.08 16.36
CA PHE A 165 17.98 -23.78 17.27
C PHE A 165 18.07 -25.31 17.15
N MET A 166 18.91 -25.83 16.26
CA MET A 166 18.91 -27.24 15.83
C MET A 166 17.52 -27.71 15.40
N MET A 167 16.77 -26.82 14.75
CA MET A 167 15.41 -27.09 14.29
C MET A 167 15.48 -27.46 12.80
N PRO A 168 15.05 -28.66 12.38
CA PRO A 168 14.95 -28.99 10.96
C PRO A 168 13.93 -28.11 10.27
N TRP A 169 14.13 -27.78 8.99
CA TRP A 169 13.13 -26.98 8.28
C TRP A 169 12.90 -27.37 6.84
N LEU A 170 11.65 -27.15 6.43
CA LEU A 170 11.14 -27.38 5.10
C LEU A 170 11.03 -26.06 4.32
N ASN A 171 11.34 -26.12 3.03
CA ASN A 171 11.32 -24.94 2.15
C ASN A 171 10.47 -25.20 0.89
N PRO A 172 9.14 -25.04 0.98
CA PRO A 172 8.24 -25.23 -0.14
C PRO A 172 8.47 -24.16 -1.23
N ALA A 173 8.29 -24.54 -2.49
CA ALA A 173 8.45 -23.64 -3.63
C ALA A 173 7.17 -22.90 -4.02
N SER A 174 5.99 -23.44 -3.69
CA SER A 174 4.69 -22.88 -4.11
C SER A 174 3.59 -23.12 -3.08
N VAL A 175 2.45 -22.45 -3.28
CA VAL A 175 1.21 -22.68 -2.51
C VAL A 175 0.75 -24.14 -2.57
N ALA A 176 0.96 -24.83 -3.68
CA ALA A 176 0.60 -26.24 -3.80
C ALA A 176 1.43 -27.12 -2.85
N GLU A 177 2.72 -26.82 -2.73
CA GLU A 177 3.62 -27.58 -1.84
C GLU A 177 3.40 -27.29 -0.38
N TYR A 178 2.74 -26.18 -0.02
CA TYR A 178 2.41 -25.91 1.39
C TYR A 178 1.60 -27.05 2.01
N LEU A 179 0.69 -27.64 1.24
CA LEU A 179 -0.17 -28.71 1.71
C LEU A 179 0.64 -29.98 2.00
N GLU A 180 1.48 -30.43 1.05
CA GLU A 180 2.33 -31.62 1.21
C GLU A 180 3.40 -31.40 2.30
N TYR A 181 4.13 -30.28 2.22
CA TYR A 181 5.24 -29.99 3.13
C TYR A 181 4.76 -29.71 4.56
N GLY A 182 3.58 -29.10 4.73
CA GLY A 182 2.98 -28.90 6.05
C GLY A 182 2.71 -30.22 6.76
N LEU A 183 2.13 -31.20 6.04
CA LEU A 183 1.87 -32.54 6.58
C LEU A 183 3.17 -33.31 6.83
N TYR A 184 4.15 -33.19 5.94
CA TYR A 184 5.51 -33.72 6.16
C TYR A 184 6.14 -33.16 7.44
N GLY A 185 6.00 -31.86 7.70
CA GLY A 185 6.56 -31.22 8.89
C GLY A 185 5.94 -31.73 10.18
N ILE A 186 4.61 -31.91 10.22
CA ILE A 186 3.94 -32.49 11.39
C ILE A 186 4.37 -33.94 11.60
N ALA A 187 4.40 -34.76 10.53
CA ALA A 187 4.82 -36.16 10.62
C ALA A 187 6.29 -36.31 11.05
N LEU A 188 7.20 -35.50 10.48
CA LEU A 188 8.61 -35.45 10.88
C LEU A 188 8.76 -35.03 12.34
N SER A 189 7.97 -34.05 12.79
CA SER A 189 7.98 -33.62 14.19
C SER A 189 7.53 -34.73 15.14
N ARG A 190 6.46 -35.45 14.79
CA ARG A 190 5.96 -36.60 15.55
C ARG A 190 6.95 -37.76 15.64
N PHE A 191 7.77 -37.97 14.62
CA PHE A 191 8.77 -39.04 14.63
C PHE A 191 10.04 -38.64 15.39
N SER A 192 10.57 -37.45 15.11
CA SER A 192 11.89 -37.02 15.61
C SER A 192 11.85 -36.39 17.01
N GLY A 193 10.68 -35.94 17.46
CA GLY A 193 10.57 -35.12 18.68
C GLY A 193 11.09 -33.69 18.52
N MET A 194 11.54 -33.29 17.32
CA MET A 194 11.92 -31.91 17.00
C MET A 194 10.72 -31.11 16.54
N TRP A 195 10.77 -29.80 16.75
CA TRP A 195 9.86 -28.89 16.05
C TRP A 195 10.38 -28.71 14.62
N VAL A 196 9.49 -28.51 13.65
CA VAL A 196 9.88 -28.39 12.25
C VAL A 196 9.59 -26.99 11.74
N GLY A 197 10.65 -26.28 11.36
CA GLY A 197 10.58 -25.00 10.67
C GLY A 197 9.93 -25.13 9.29
N PHE A 198 9.19 -24.12 8.89
CA PHE A 198 8.51 -24.07 7.61
C PHE A 198 8.67 -22.67 7.04
N LYS A 199 9.46 -22.55 5.97
CA LYS A 199 9.76 -21.25 5.38
C LYS A 199 8.62 -20.79 4.47
N ALA A 200 8.07 -19.62 4.77
CA ALA A 200 6.99 -19.02 4.00
C ALA A 200 7.42 -17.62 3.54
N ILE A 201 7.73 -17.44 2.26
CA ILE A 201 8.19 -16.15 1.73
C ILE A 201 7.03 -15.29 1.22
N THR A 202 7.24 -13.99 1.06
CA THR A 202 6.23 -13.04 0.54
C THR A 202 5.51 -13.56 -0.71
N GLU A 203 6.25 -14.08 -1.70
CA GLU A 203 5.64 -14.52 -2.97
C GLU A 203 4.79 -15.78 -2.86
N THR A 204 5.05 -16.67 -1.91
CA THR A 204 4.22 -17.86 -1.71
C THR A 204 3.03 -17.54 -0.79
N VAL A 205 3.18 -16.63 0.16
CA VAL A 205 2.11 -16.25 1.10
C VAL A 205 1.07 -15.32 0.46
N GLU A 206 1.54 -14.30 -0.25
CA GLU A 206 0.71 -13.23 -0.85
C GLU A 206 0.21 -13.59 -2.26
N SER A 207 0.55 -14.77 -2.79
CA SER A 207 0.00 -15.26 -4.05
C SER A 207 -1.25 -16.10 -3.87
N ALA A 208 -2.12 -16.05 -4.88
CA ALA A 208 -3.20 -17.01 -5.11
C ALA A 208 -2.84 -17.91 -6.29
N MET A 209 -3.10 -19.20 -6.20
CA MET A 209 -2.83 -20.15 -7.28
C MET A 209 -3.95 -21.18 -7.41
N SER A 210 -4.18 -21.63 -8.66
CA SER A 210 -4.93 -22.84 -8.92
C SER A 210 -4.10 -24.05 -8.51
N VAL A 211 -4.57 -24.80 -7.51
CA VAL A 211 -3.89 -25.96 -6.94
C VAL A 211 -4.71 -27.22 -7.25
N GLU A 212 -4.04 -28.24 -7.78
CA GLU A 212 -4.56 -29.61 -7.80
C GLU A 212 -4.32 -30.22 -6.44
N LEU A 213 -5.38 -30.73 -5.79
CA LEU A 213 -5.25 -31.34 -4.47
C LEU A 213 -4.52 -32.68 -4.58
N PRO A 214 -3.34 -32.85 -3.96
CA PRO A 214 -2.63 -34.11 -3.98
C PRO A 214 -3.37 -35.15 -3.11
N PRO A 215 -3.17 -36.45 -3.37
CA PRO A 215 -3.56 -37.47 -2.42
C PRO A 215 -2.84 -37.26 -1.08
N TYR A 216 -3.46 -37.70 0.02
CA TYR A 216 -2.84 -37.63 1.35
C TYR A 216 -1.54 -38.46 1.37
N PRO A 217 -0.42 -37.91 1.88
CA PRO A 217 0.83 -38.63 1.96
C PRO A 217 0.73 -39.80 2.94
N GLN A 218 1.46 -40.87 2.66
CA GLN A 218 1.65 -41.98 3.58
C GLN A 218 3.10 -41.99 4.04
N PHE A 219 3.30 -41.95 5.36
CA PHE A 219 4.64 -41.89 5.96
C PHE A 219 5.07 -43.27 6.46
N VAL A 220 6.25 -43.70 6.04
CA VAL A 220 6.92 -44.90 6.50
C VAL A 220 7.62 -44.60 7.82
N THR A 221 7.41 -45.43 8.84
CA THR A 221 8.19 -45.38 10.07
C THR A 221 9.51 -46.14 9.86
N PRO A 222 10.68 -45.49 9.98
CA PRO A 222 11.98 -46.16 9.88
C PRO A 222 12.10 -47.32 10.88
N ALA A 223 12.42 -48.52 10.40
CA ALA A 223 12.56 -49.72 11.24
C ALA A 223 13.97 -49.89 11.82
N ASP A 224 14.94 -49.21 11.25
CA ASP A 224 16.38 -49.27 11.53
C ASP A 224 16.86 -48.21 12.53
N TYR A 225 16.05 -47.17 12.78
CA TYR A 225 16.34 -46.19 13.82
C TYR A 225 15.82 -46.66 15.19
N GLN A 226 16.71 -46.69 16.18
CA GLN A 226 16.36 -46.98 17.57
C GLN A 226 16.41 -45.69 18.40
N PRO A 227 15.29 -45.22 18.97
CA PRO A 227 15.30 -44.06 19.85
C PRO A 227 16.10 -44.38 21.13
N PRO A 228 16.75 -43.37 21.74
CA PRO A 228 17.47 -43.56 23.00
C PRO A 228 16.51 -43.98 24.11
N HIS A 229 17.00 -44.68 25.14
CA HIS A 229 16.18 -45.10 26.30
C HIS A 229 15.50 -43.91 27.00
N ALA A 230 16.12 -42.73 26.93
CA ALA A 230 15.57 -41.48 27.43
C ALA A 230 14.33 -40.97 26.65
N GLY A 231 14.07 -41.48 25.44
CA GLY A 231 13.04 -40.98 24.53
C GLY A 231 13.45 -39.69 23.82
N LEU A 232 12.67 -39.34 22.78
CA LEU A 232 12.87 -38.15 21.95
C LEU A 232 11.90 -37.00 22.26
N HIS A 233 10.75 -37.33 22.83
CA HIS A 233 9.62 -36.43 22.97
C HIS A 233 9.62 -35.66 24.29
N TYR A 234 8.69 -34.72 24.41
CA TYR A 234 8.41 -34.05 25.67
C TYR A 234 8.19 -35.07 26.80
N ARG A 235 8.77 -34.78 27.97
CA ARG A 235 8.64 -35.59 29.18
C ARG A 235 8.80 -34.72 30.42
N TRP A 236 8.25 -35.17 31.53
CA TRP A 236 8.46 -34.54 32.83
C TRP A 236 8.70 -35.61 33.92
N PRO A 237 9.67 -35.41 34.84
CA PRO A 237 10.60 -34.29 34.94
C PRO A 237 11.78 -34.36 33.95
N ASP A 238 12.22 -33.21 33.45
CA ASP A 238 13.37 -33.07 32.54
C ASP A 238 14.23 -31.86 32.95
N PHE A 239 15.04 -32.04 34.00
CA PHE A 239 15.83 -30.96 34.59
C PHE A 239 16.95 -30.45 33.66
N PRO A 240 17.46 -29.22 33.83
CA PRO A 240 18.57 -28.70 33.02
C PRO A 240 19.84 -29.55 33.12
N GLY A 241 20.52 -29.79 31.99
CA GLY A 241 21.84 -30.46 31.94
C GLY A 241 22.22 -30.97 30.53
N PRO A 242 23.43 -31.55 30.38
CA PRO A 242 23.97 -32.00 29.09
C PRO A 242 23.11 -33.03 28.35
N GLN A 243 22.27 -33.78 29.06
CA GLN A 243 21.32 -34.73 28.48
C GLN A 243 20.36 -34.11 27.45
N ILE A 244 20.10 -32.79 27.53
CA ILE A 244 19.29 -32.08 26.54
C ILE A 244 20.02 -32.00 25.21
N GLU A 245 21.34 -31.74 25.23
CA GLU A 245 22.19 -31.69 24.03
C GLU A 245 22.37 -33.09 23.41
N GLU A 246 22.63 -34.11 24.24
CA GLU A 246 22.71 -35.51 23.79
C GLU A 246 21.39 -35.95 23.12
N ARG A 247 20.25 -35.54 23.69
CA ARG A 247 18.95 -35.82 23.08
C ARG A 247 18.76 -35.05 21.78
N LEU A 248 19.16 -33.79 21.67
CA LEU A 248 19.08 -33.03 20.42
C LEU A 248 19.86 -33.71 19.28
N GLU A 249 21.05 -34.25 19.56
CA GLU A 249 21.80 -35.07 18.58
C GLU A 249 21.03 -36.35 18.20
N ALA A 250 20.43 -37.04 19.18
CA ALA A 250 19.60 -38.21 18.89
C ALA A 250 18.36 -37.85 18.05
N LYS A 251 17.72 -36.72 18.32
CA LYS A 251 16.60 -36.22 17.51
C LYS A 251 17.03 -35.86 16.09
N LYS A 252 18.19 -35.24 15.91
CA LYS A 252 18.79 -34.98 14.58
C LYS A 252 19.00 -36.27 13.80
N ALA A 253 19.52 -37.31 14.45
CA ALA A 253 19.64 -38.63 13.83
C ALA A 253 18.27 -39.22 13.46
N ALA A 254 17.24 -39.04 14.28
CA ALA A 254 15.87 -39.45 13.95
C ALA A 254 15.33 -38.70 12.73
N THR A 255 15.58 -37.39 12.62
CA THR A 255 15.19 -36.60 11.45
C THR A 255 15.81 -37.13 10.17
N LEU A 256 17.12 -37.45 10.19
CA LEU A 256 17.79 -38.04 9.04
C LEU A 256 17.22 -39.42 8.66
N ALA A 257 16.94 -40.28 9.65
CA ALA A 257 16.31 -41.58 9.41
C ALA A 257 14.91 -41.44 8.79
N PHE A 258 14.09 -40.50 9.29
CA PHE A 258 12.79 -40.20 8.72
C PHE A 258 12.89 -39.70 7.27
N ALA A 259 13.81 -38.77 7.00
CA ALA A 259 14.03 -38.21 5.68
C ALA A 259 14.51 -39.27 4.66
N ALA A 260 15.35 -40.21 5.10
CA ALA A 260 15.79 -41.33 4.26
C ALA A 260 14.64 -42.30 3.92
N ALA A 261 13.77 -42.60 4.89
CA ALA A 261 12.60 -43.47 4.68
C ALA A 261 11.45 -42.77 3.92
N ASN A 262 11.38 -41.44 4.00
CA ASN A 262 10.36 -40.60 3.38
C ASN A 262 11.02 -39.45 2.59
N PRO A 263 11.60 -39.72 1.41
CA PRO A 263 12.32 -38.72 0.65
C PRO A 263 11.40 -37.55 0.25
N ILE A 264 11.62 -36.41 0.89
CA ILE A 264 10.99 -35.14 0.52
C ILE A 264 11.76 -34.42 -0.60
N ASP A 265 13.06 -34.66 -0.66
CA ASP A 265 13.93 -34.17 -1.72
C ASP A 265 13.69 -34.98 -3.00
N LYS A 266 13.61 -34.30 -4.14
CA LYS A 266 13.17 -34.88 -5.42
C LYS A 266 14.24 -34.73 -6.48
N LYS A 267 14.60 -35.83 -7.15
CA LYS A 267 15.28 -35.80 -8.47
C LYS A 267 14.23 -35.51 -9.53
N ILE A 268 14.26 -34.31 -10.10
CA ILE A 268 13.17 -33.80 -10.95
C ILE A 268 13.12 -34.51 -12.29
N PHE A 269 14.28 -34.71 -12.91
CA PHE A 269 14.38 -35.43 -14.18
C PHE A 269 14.89 -36.85 -13.98
N ASP A 270 15.65 -37.12 -12.91
CA ASP A 270 16.22 -38.44 -12.59
C ASP A 270 16.93 -39.03 -13.81
N VAL A 271 17.99 -38.32 -14.25
CA VAL A 271 18.73 -38.65 -15.46
C VAL A 271 19.93 -39.52 -15.08
N PRO A 272 19.97 -40.80 -15.52
CA PRO A 272 21.11 -41.67 -15.26
C PRO A 272 22.40 -41.06 -15.85
N ASP A 273 23.50 -41.16 -15.12
CA ASP A 273 24.83 -40.70 -15.55
C ASP A 273 24.90 -39.22 -16.00
N ALA A 274 24.01 -38.37 -15.49
CA ALA A 274 24.01 -36.95 -15.81
C ALA A 274 25.36 -36.29 -15.46
N ARG A 275 25.94 -35.58 -16.43
CA ARG A 275 27.25 -34.92 -16.32
C ARG A 275 27.18 -33.60 -15.56
N PHE A 276 26.02 -32.93 -15.57
CA PHE A 276 25.77 -31.66 -14.89
C PHE A 276 24.59 -31.81 -13.94
N GLY A 277 24.77 -31.39 -12.68
CA GLY A 277 23.71 -31.40 -11.68
C GLY A 277 23.36 -29.99 -11.25
N ILE A 278 22.10 -29.72 -10.99
CA ILE A 278 21.67 -28.47 -10.35
C ILE A 278 20.94 -28.81 -9.06
N VAL A 279 21.43 -28.29 -7.94
CA VAL A 279 20.76 -28.39 -6.64
C VAL A 279 19.98 -27.11 -6.40
N THR A 280 18.74 -27.21 -5.95
CA THR A 280 17.91 -26.03 -5.72
C THR A 280 16.89 -26.25 -4.61
N THR A 281 16.26 -25.19 -4.09
CA THR A 281 15.29 -25.25 -3.00
C THR A 281 14.29 -24.10 -3.05
N GLY A 282 13.12 -24.27 -2.44
CA GLY A 282 12.09 -23.24 -2.30
C GLY A 282 11.74 -22.55 -3.61
N LYS A 283 11.41 -21.26 -3.55
CA LYS A 283 11.12 -20.45 -4.74
C LYS A 283 12.24 -20.51 -5.78
N GLY A 284 13.51 -20.53 -5.36
CA GLY A 284 14.65 -20.62 -6.27
C GLY A 284 14.60 -21.81 -7.23
N HIS A 285 13.91 -22.89 -6.86
CA HIS A 285 13.63 -24.01 -7.75
C HIS A 285 12.78 -23.58 -8.95
N LEU A 286 11.68 -22.87 -8.70
CA LEU A 286 10.78 -22.43 -9.76
C LEU A 286 11.43 -21.38 -10.65
N ASP A 287 12.26 -20.51 -10.08
CA ASP A 287 13.04 -19.55 -10.87
C ASP A 287 14.04 -20.26 -11.79
N LEU A 288 14.69 -21.32 -11.29
CA LEU A 288 15.58 -22.17 -12.10
C LEU A 288 14.81 -22.89 -13.22
N MET A 289 13.65 -23.48 -12.92
CA MET A 289 12.84 -24.18 -13.94
C MET A 289 12.43 -23.22 -15.07
N GLU A 290 12.08 -21.97 -14.72
CA GLU A 290 11.81 -20.93 -15.71
C GLU A 290 13.07 -20.53 -16.50
N ALA A 291 14.23 -20.41 -15.85
CA ALA A 291 15.49 -20.12 -16.52
C ALA A 291 15.89 -21.21 -17.53
N LEU A 292 15.75 -22.50 -17.16
CA LEU A 292 15.98 -23.64 -18.05
C LEU A 292 15.03 -23.60 -19.25
N ARG A 293 13.74 -23.34 -19.02
CA ARG A 293 12.75 -23.19 -20.08
C ARG A 293 13.12 -22.06 -21.04
N LEU A 294 13.52 -20.90 -20.53
CA LEU A 294 13.94 -19.75 -21.35
C LEU A 294 15.19 -20.09 -22.20
N LEU A 295 16.11 -20.91 -21.69
CA LEU A 295 17.26 -21.43 -22.44
C LEU A 295 16.88 -22.52 -23.46
N GLY A 296 15.60 -22.93 -23.51
CA GLY A 296 15.10 -24.00 -24.37
C GLY A 296 15.49 -25.39 -23.87
N ILE A 297 15.58 -25.56 -22.56
CA ILE A 297 15.90 -26.82 -21.88
C ILE A 297 14.63 -27.28 -21.15
N ASP A 298 13.87 -28.15 -21.82
CA ASP A 298 12.82 -28.95 -21.19
C ASP A 298 13.40 -30.29 -20.69
N GLU A 299 12.56 -31.15 -20.11
CA GLU A 299 12.99 -32.47 -19.63
C GLU A 299 13.64 -33.31 -20.75
N THR A 300 13.05 -33.30 -21.95
CA THR A 300 13.57 -34.04 -23.11
C THR A 300 14.98 -33.59 -23.45
N GLN A 301 15.20 -32.28 -23.48
CA GLN A 301 16.49 -31.68 -23.76
C GLN A 301 17.49 -31.94 -22.63
N ALA A 302 17.06 -31.82 -21.37
CA ALA A 302 17.90 -32.10 -20.19
C ALA A 302 18.41 -33.54 -20.21
N ARG A 303 17.53 -34.51 -20.46
CA ARG A 303 17.89 -35.94 -20.64
C ARG A 303 18.88 -36.12 -21.79
N ARG A 304 18.67 -35.45 -22.93
CA ARG A 304 19.52 -35.57 -24.12
C ARG A 304 20.96 -35.11 -23.88
N ILE A 305 21.15 -33.99 -23.18
CA ILE A 305 22.49 -33.43 -22.97
C ILE A 305 23.16 -33.93 -21.67
N GLY A 306 22.36 -34.44 -20.72
CA GLY A 306 22.81 -35.03 -19.46
C GLY A 306 22.82 -34.01 -18.31
N ILE A 307 21.71 -33.29 -18.14
CA ILE A 307 21.44 -32.41 -16.98
C ILE A 307 20.41 -33.08 -16.08
N ASP A 308 20.63 -33.03 -14.78
CA ASP A 308 19.64 -33.41 -13.78
C ASP A 308 19.48 -32.31 -12.72
N VAL A 309 18.31 -32.29 -12.07
CA VAL A 309 17.96 -31.29 -11.04
C VAL A 309 17.54 -32.00 -9.76
N TYR A 310 18.17 -31.64 -8.65
CA TYR A 310 17.84 -32.11 -7.31
C TYR A 310 17.20 -30.99 -6.52
N LYS A 311 15.92 -31.15 -6.20
CA LYS A 311 15.17 -30.20 -5.40
C LYS A 311 15.20 -30.63 -3.95
N VAL A 312 15.83 -29.81 -3.12
CA VAL A 312 15.92 -29.97 -1.67
C VAL A 312 14.65 -29.40 -1.03
N GLY A 313 13.89 -30.27 -0.37
CA GLY A 313 12.73 -29.94 0.45
C GLY A 313 13.10 -29.80 1.93
N LEU A 314 13.93 -30.70 2.48
CA LEU A 314 14.50 -30.61 3.83
C LEU A 314 15.89 -29.96 3.76
N VAL A 315 15.97 -28.67 4.08
CA VAL A 315 17.20 -27.89 3.89
C VAL A 315 18.25 -28.22 4.94
N TRP A 316 17.82 -28.48 6.18
CA TRP A 316 18.69 -28.95 7.25
C TRP A 316 17.94 -29.88 8.20
N PRO A 317 18.60 -30.92 8.75
CA PRO A 317 19.87 -31.44 8.26
C PRO A 317 19.67 -32.04 6.85
N LEU A 318 20.56 -31.72 5.91
CA LEU A 318 20.48 -32.24 4.55
C LEU A 318 20.70 -33.77 4.58
N GLU A 319 19.75 -34.52 4.01
CA GLU A 319 19.81 -35.99 3.99
C GLU A 319 21.02 -36.45 3.13
N PRO A 320 22.03 -37.10 3.73
CA PRO A 320 23.31 -37.28 3.07
C PRO A 320 23.29 -38.35 1.97
N GLU A 321 22.52 -39.43 2.08
CA GLU A 321 22.59 -40.54 1.12
C GLU A 321 22.05 -40.14 -0.25
N GLY A 322 20.83 -39.58 -0.31
CA GLY A 322 20.22 -39.08 -1.53
C GLY A 322 20.98 -37.90 -2.14
N ALA A 323 21.43 -36.96 -1.29
CA ALA A 323 22.20 -35.81 -1.73
C ALA A 323 23.56 -36.22 -2.33
N LEU A 324 24.32 -37.09 -1.66
CA LEU A 324 25.60 -37.60 -2.16
C LEU A 324 25.41 -38.54 -3.36
N ASP A 325 24.35 -39.34 -3.39
CA ASP A 325 24.00 -40.16 -4.56
C ASP A 325 23.73 -39.32 -5.81
N PHE A 326 23.09 -38.16 -5.67
CA PHE A 326 22.84 -37.26 -6.77
C PHE A 326 24.14 -36.65 -7.33
N VAL A 327 25.02 -36.13 -6.47
CA VAL A 327 26.22 -35.39 -6.90
C VAL A 327 27.39 -36.28 -7.33
N LYS A 328 27.35 -37.59 -7.00
CA LYS A 328 28.43 -38.52 -7.36
C LYS A 328 28.69 -38.54 -8.86
N ASN A 329 29.97 -38.60 -9.25
CA ASN A 329 30.44 -38.74 -10.64
C ASN A 329 29.98 -37.65 -11.61
N LYS A 330 29.41 -36.53 -11.12
CA LYS A 330 29.09 -35.37 -11.95
C LYS A 330 30.35 -34.54 -12.21
N ARG A 331 30.47 -33.95 -13.41
CA ARG A 331 31.57 -33.03 -13.72
C ARG A 331 31.40 -31.71 -12.97
N GLU A 332 30.17 -31.21 -12.94
CA GLU A 332 29.87 -29.97 -12.22
C GLU A 332 28.49 -30.04 -11.59
N VAL A 333 28.41 -29.51 -10.37
CA VAL A 333 27.16 -29.26 -9.65
C VAL A 333 27.04 -27.77 -9.35
N LEU A 334 25.93 -27.17 -9.76
CA LEU A 334 25.56 -25.80 -9.44
C LEU A 334 24.51 -25.79 -8.32
N VAL A 335 24.78 -25.10 -7.21
CA VAL A 335 23.80 -24.89 -6.13
C VAL A 335 23.11 -23.54 -6.30
N VAL A 336 21.79 -23.57 -6.43
CA VAL A 336 20.91 -22.39 -6.58
C VAL A 336 20.00 -22.29 -5.35
N GLU A 337 20.42 -21.46 -4.40
CA GLU A 337 19.66 -21.13 -3.19
C GLU A 337 19.60 -19.61 -2.97
N GLU A 338 18.53 -19.10 -2.36
CA GLU A 338 18.37 -17.66 -2.10
C GLU A 338 19.14 -17.21 -0.84
N LYS A 339 19.60 -15.95 -0.82
CA LYS A 339 20.30 -15.33 0.32
C LYS A 339 21.60 -16.06 0.71
N ARG A 340 21.83 -16.38 1.99
CA ARG A 340 23.06 -17.06 2.46
C ARG A 340 23.07 -18.54 2.06
N GLY A 341 24.24 -19.07 1.71
CA GLY A 341 24.39 -20.47 1.29
C GLY A 341 24.43 -21.46 2.46
N ILE A 342 23.35 -22.23 2.65
CA ILE A 342 23.23 -23.26 3.70
C ILE A 342 23.37 -24.67 3.11
N ILE A 343 22.78 -24.90 1.93
CA ILE A 343 22.85 -26.20 1.25
C ILE A 343 24.26 -26.43 0.71
N GLU A 344 24.83 -25.43 0.03
CA GLU A 344 26.20 -25.50 -0.49
C GLU A 344 27.22 -25.77 0.63
N SER A 345 27.03 -25.14 1.79
CA SER A 345 27.91 -25.30 2.95
C SER A 345 27.88 -26.75 3.48
N GLN A 346 26.71 -27.37 3.59
CA GLN A 346 26.57 -28.77 4.03
C GLN A 346 27.21 -29.76 3.05
N PHE A 347 27.02 -29.55 1.73
CA PHE A 347 27.72 -30.39 0.74
C PHE A 347 29.23 -30.29 0.89
N LYS A 348 29.77 -29.07 1.02
CA LYS A 348 31.21 -28.85 1.19
C LYS A 348 31.74 -29.49 2.48
N GLU A 349 30.96 -29.48 3.56
CA GLU A 349 31.26 -30.20 4.80
C GLU A 349 31.32 -31.71 4.57
N TYR A 350 30.33 -32.29 3.87
CA TYR A 350 30.31 -33.72 3.55
C TYR A 350 31.49 -34.17 2.66
N PHE A 351 32.14 -33.26 1.92
CA PHE A 351 33.27 -33.58 1.04
C PHE A 351 34.66 -33.54 1.70
N TYR A 352 34.83 -32.87 2.85
CA TYR A 352 36.16 -32.43 3.33
C TYR A 352 37.10 -33.60 3.73
N ASP A 353 36.59 -34.66 4.37
CA ASP A 353 37.42 -35.79 4.85
C ASP A 353 36.82 -37.20 4.61
N TYR A 354 35.59 -37.30 4.08
CA TYR A 354 34.99 -38.61 3.79
C TYR A 354 35.47 -39.17 2.43
N PRO A 355 35.91 -40.43 2.33
CA PRO A 355 36.16 -41.07 1.05
C PRO A 355 34.81 -41.32 0.35
N GLY A 356 34.26 -40.32 -0.34
CA GLY A 356 32.89 -40.42 -0.82
C GLY A 356 32.47 -39.42 -1.90
N ARG A 357 31.80 -39.98 -2.92
CA ARG A 357 30.71 -39.41 -3.74
C ARG A 357 30.68 -37.87 -3.88
N LYS A 358 31.74 -37.28 -4.44
CA LYS A 358 31.80 -35.86 -4.79
C LYS A 358 31.78 -35.63 -6.31
N PRO A 359 31.32 -34.45 -6.77
CA PRO A 359 31.52 -34.05 -8.17
C PRO A 359 32.98 -33.65 -8.42
N GLU A 360 33.39 -33.52 -9.69
CA GLU A 360 34.69 -32.92 -10.03
C GLU A 360 34.75 -31.44 -9.62
N ARG A 361 33.60 -30.75 -9.63
CA ARG A 361 33.45 -29.36 -9.19
C ARG A 361 32.06 -29.11 -8.60
N MET A 362 32.00 -28.31 -7.55
CA MET A 362 30.76 -27.70 -7.05
C MET A 362 30.91 -26.18 -6.99
N VAL A 363 29.92 -25.48 -7.53
CA VAL A 363 29.81 -24.01 -7.53
C VAL A 363 28.43 -23.61 -7.03
N GLY A 364 28.26 -22.37 -6.59
CA GLY A 364 26.98 -21.89 -6.09
C GLY A 364 27.02 -20.40 -5.81
N LYS A 365 27.25 -20.02 -4.56
CA LYS A 365 27.50 -18.65 -4.15
C LYS A 365 28.76 -18.06 -4.75
N GLU A 366 29.79 -18.90 -4.86
CA GLU A 366 31.04 -18.59 -5.52
C GLU A 366 31.30 -19.62 -6.62
N ASP A 367 32.04 -19.22 -7.63
CA ASP A 367 32.58 -20.14 -8.63
C ASP A 367 33.91 -20.76 -8.18
N GLU A 368 34.58 -21.49 -9.07
CA GLU A 368 35.87 -22.13 -8.75
C GLU A 368 37.06 -21.16 -8.60
N GLU A 369 36.91 -19.89 -9.00
CA GLU A 369 37.94 -18.86 -8.87
C GLU A 369 37.74 -18.02 -7.59
N GLY A 370 36.62 -18.25 -6.88
CA GLY A 370 36.21 -17.50 -5.70
C GLY A 370 35.42 -16.23 -6.04
N ASP A 371 35.02 -16.07 -7.31
CA ASP A 371 34.20 -14.95 -7.74
C ASP A 371 32.72 -15.22 -7.45
N ARG A 372 31.96 -14.16 -7.15
CA ARG A 372 30.54 -14.26 -6.82
C ARG A 372 29.74 -14.76 -8.02
N LEU A 373 28.94 -15.80 -7.82
CA LEU A 373 28.09 -16.41 -8.84
C LEU A 373 26.59 -16.21 -8.52
N VAL A 374 26.00 -17.02 -7.63
CA VAL A 374 24.62 -16.83 -7.17
C VAL A 374 24.57 -15.79 -6.03
N PRO A 375 23.81 -14.69 -6.13
CA PRO A 375 23.83 -13.61 -5.15
C PRO A 375 23.48 -14.00 -3.71
N TRP A 376 24.15 -13.34 -2.76
CA TRP A 376 23.84 -13.39 -1.31
C TRP A 376 22.72 -12.43 -0.89
N THR A 377 22.40 -11.47 -1.75
CA THR A 377 21.53 -10.32 -1.46
C THR A 377 20.45 -10.20 -2.52
N GLY A 378 19.35 -9.53 -2.20
CA GLY A 378 18.21 -9.40 -3.10
C GLY A 378 17.28 -10.61 -3.08
N GLU A 379 16.36 -10.64 -4.05
CA GLU A 379 15.49 -11.77 -4.39
C GLU A 379 16.02 -12.39 -5.69
N LEU A 380 15.99 -13.71 -5.84
CA LEU A 380 16.35 -14.31 -7.13
C LEU A 380 15.25 -14.09 -8.18
N SER A 381 15.66 -14.05 -9.44
CA SER A 381 14.76 -14.00 -10.60
C SER A 381 15.28 -14.92 -11.73
N PRO A 382 14.40 -15.47 -12.58
CA PRO A 382 14.84 -16.32 -13.70
C PRO A 382 15.84 -15.63 -14.63
N LEU A 383 15.62 -14.36 -14.99
CA LEU A 383 16.53 -13.64 -15.88
C LEU A 383 17.88 -13.32 -15.26
N GLU A 384 17.99 -13.31 -13.93
CA GLU A 384 19.28 -13.23 -13.24
C GLU A 384 20.00 -14.59 -13.25
N LEU A 385 19.26 -15.71 -13.19
CA LEU A 385 19.83 -17.05 -13.28
C LEU A 385 20.22 -17.48 -14.70
N VAL A 386 19.47 -17.06 -15.72
CA VAL A 386 19.70 -17.42 -17.14
C VAL A 386 21.17 -17.28 -17.58
N PRO A 387 21.85 -16.13 -17.41
CA PRO A 387 23.24 -16.00 -17.84
C PRO A 387 24.19 -16.87 -17.02
N LEU A 388 23.95 -17.00 -15.71
CA LEU A 388 24.78 -17.81 -14.81
C LEU A 388 24.72 -19.29 -15.23
N VAL A 389 23.51 -19.82 -15.36
CA VAL A 389 23.27 -21.21 -15.77
C VAL A 389 23.83 -21.47 -17.18
N ALA A 390 23.59 -20.58 -18.14
CA ALA A 390 24.07 -20.72 -19.50
C ALA A 390 25.60 -20.83 -19.59
N GLN A 391 26.33 -19.97 -18.87
CA GLN A 391 27.79 -19.97 -18.85
C GLN A 391 28.34 -21.29 -18.27
N ARG A 392 27.73 -21.80 -17.19
CA ARG A 392 28.13 -23.09 -16.60
C ARG A 392 27.85 -24.27 -17.53
N LEU A 393 26.70 -24.27 -18.20
CA LEU A 393 26.33 -25.30 -19.16
C LEU A 393 27.27 -25.34 -20.37
N ASP A 394 27.60 -24.17 -20.96
CA ASP A 394 28.51 -24.10 -22.11
C ASP A 394 29.91 -24.62 -21.76
N ARG A 395 30.37 -24.41 -20.51
CA ARG A 395 31.66 -24.92 -20.03
C ARG A 395 31.71 -26.45 -19.98
N VAL A 396 30.62 -27.10 -19.56
CA VAL A 396 30.58 -28.56 -19.41
C VAL A 396 30.27 -29.29 -20.71
N PHE A 397 29.37 -28.74 -21.52
CA PHE A 397 28.87 -29.43 -22.72
C PHE A 397 29.57 -29.01 -24.01
N GLY A 398 30.12 -27.80 -24.10
CA GLY A 398 30.83 -27.29 -25.28
C GLY A 398 29.95 -27.15 -26.53
N GLY A 399 30.08 -26.04 -27.28
CA GLY A 399 29.39 -25.86 -28.57
C GLY A 399 27.87 -25.67 -28.50
N SER A 400 27.30 -25.51 -27.30
CA SER A 400 25.84 -25.46 -27.06
C SER A 400 25.16 -24.10 -27.25
N ARG A 401 25.92 -23.01 -27.51
CA ARG A 401 25.42 -21.63 -27.74
C ARG A 401 24.37 -21.19 -26.70
N PHE A 402 24.42 -21.67 -25.46
CA PHE A 402 23.45 -21.27 -24.43
C PHE A 402 23.67 -19.83 -24.00
N SER A 403 24.93 -19.39 -23.93
CA SER A 403 25.29 -18.01 -23.61
C SER A 403 24.80 -17.02 -24.67
N ASP A 404 24.79 -17.43 -25.95
CA ASP A 404 24.20 -16.62 -27.04
C ASP A 404 22.69 -16.45 -26.82
N ARG A 405 21.97 -17.54 -26.52
CA ARG A 405 20.54 -17.49 -26.19
C ARG A 405 20.28 -16.63 -24.96
N ALA A 406 21.10 -16.76 -23.91
CA ALA A 406 21.02 -15.92 -22.73
C ALA A 406 21.18 -14.43 -23.11
N GLY A 407 22.15 -14.10 -23.96
CA GLY A 407 22.33 -12.75 -24.50
C GLY A 407 21.09 -12.21 -25.21
N ASP A 408 20.44 -13.02 -26.04
CA ASP A 408 19.20 -12.65 -26.75
C ASP A 408 18.01 -12.39 -25.80
N LEU A 409 18.02 -13.02 -24.62
CA LEU A 409 16.98 -12.86 -23.59
C LEU A 409 17.21 -11.62 -22.71
N GLN A 410 18.44 -11.09 -22.63
CA GLN A 410 18.82 -9.91 -21.84
C GLN A 410 18.40 -8.60 -22.50
N ARG A 411 17.10 -8.48 -22.82
CA ARG A 411 16.54 -7.24 -23.36
C ARG A 411 16.55 -6.16 -22.28
N ARG A 412 17.00 -4.96 -22.64
CA ARG A 412 16.89 -3.80 -21.75
C ARG A 412 15.41 -3.39 -21.67
N PRO A 413 14.79 -3.39 -20.48
CA PRO A 413 13.44 -2.89 -20.32
C PRO A 413 13.41 -1.37 -20.56
N CYS A 414 12.30 -0.87 -21.10
CA CYS A 414 12.04 0.57 -21.17
C CYS A 414 11.51 1.02 -19.80
N VAL A 415 12.42 1.45 -18.91
CA VAL A 415 12.03 1.94 -17.59
C VAL A 415 11.59 3.39 -17.69
N ILE A 416 10.33 3.64 -17.38
CA ILE A 416 9.74 4.98 -17.38
C ILE A 416 10.14 5.70 -16.09
N ASN A 417 10.60 6.94 -16.22
CA ASN A 417 10.83 7.84 -15.11
C ASN A 417 10.40 9.26 -15.47
N VAL A 418 9.15 9.61 -15.12
CA VAL A 418 8.62 10.95 -15.30
C VAL A 418 8.75 11.73 -13.99
N ALA A 419 9.49 12.83 -14.02
CA ALA A 419 9.65 13.73 -12.87
C ALA A 419 8.31 14.35 -12.45
N GLY A 420 8.11 14.57 -11.15
CA GLY A 420 6.89 15.18 -10.59
C GLY A 420 6.19 14.28 -9.57
N ALA A 421 4.86 14.16 -9.67
CA ALA A 421 4.05 13.42 -8.72
C ALA A 421 4.43 11.93 -8.63
N GLN A 422 4.76 11.46 -7.43
CA GLN A 422 5.00 10.05 -7.13
C GLN A 422 3.95 9.54 -6.14
N ARG A 423 3.67 8.22 -6.19
CA ARG A 423 2.82 7.53 -5.23
C ARG A 423 3.66 7.06 -4.04
N ILE A 424 4.07 8.00 -3.17
CA ILE A 424 4.70 7.67 -1.90
C ILE A 424 3.65 7.23 -0.86
N PRO A 425 3.97 6.32 0.08
CA PRO A 425 3.07 5.96 1.17
C PRO A 425 2.58 7.19 1.93
N PHE A 426 1.25 7.30 2.13
CA PHE A 426 0.64 8.49 2.72
C PHE A 426 -0.50 8.14 3.68
N PHE A 427 -0.89 9.09 4.53
CA PHE A 427 -2.01 8.90 5.45
C PHE A 427 -3.36 8.88 4.72
N CYS A 428 -4.27 8.02 5.20
CA CYS A 428 -5.65 7.99 4.70
C CYS A 428 -6.35 9.34 4.93
N SER A 429 -7.37 9.66 4.11
CA SER A 429 -8.22 10.83 4.34
C SER A 429 -8.81 10.84 5.75
N GLY A 430 -8.64 11.94 6.50
CA GLY A 430 -9.10 12.05 7.89
C GLY A 430 -8.38 11.14 8.89
N CYS A 431 -7.17 10.67 8.57
CA CYS A 431 -6.37 9.84 9.49
C CYS A 431 -6.04 10.60 10.78
N PRO A 432 -6.16 9.98 11.97
CA PRO A 432 -5.76 10.61 13.23
C PRO A 432 -4.27 11.02 13.25
N HIS A 433 -3.42 10.29 12.54
CA HIS A 433 -1.98 10.57 12.43
C HIS A 433 -1.64 11.87 11.70
N ASN A 434 -2.60 12.48 10.98
CA ASN A 434 -2.40 13.82 10.40
C ASN A 434 -2.17 14.89 11.48
N SER A 435 -2.78 14.72 12.66
CA SER A 435 -2.58 15.60 13.81
C SER A 435 -1.62 14.99 14.81
N SER A 436 -1.77 13.70 15.13
CA SER A 436 -1.04 13.10 16.25
C SER A 436 0.45 12.94 16.04
N THR A 437 0.95 12.96 14.80
CA THR A 437 2.39 12.88 14.52
C THR A 437 3.09 14.24 14.53
N LYS A 438 2.35 15.35 14.60
CA LYS A 438 2.92 16.70 14.75
C LYS A 438 3.53 16.85 16.14
N VAL A 439 4.70 17.49 16.22
CA VAL A 439 5.38 17.85 17.48
C VAL A 439 5.56 19.37 17.56
N PRO A 440 5.72 19.94 18.76
CA PRO A 440 5.97 21.37 18.92
C PRO A 440 7.30 21.78 18.29
N GLU A 441 7.38 23.01 17.82
CA GLU A 441 8.60 23.62 17.28
C GLU A 441 9.81 23.40 18.22
N GLY A 442 10.95 23.03 17.63
CA GLY A 442 12.19 22.70 18.34
C GLY A 442 12.23 21.31 18.97
N SER A 443 11.16 20.51 18.83
CA SER A 443 11.09 19.14 19.37
C SER A 443 11.30 18.11 18.28
N LYS A 444 11.63 16.88 18.68
CA LYS A 444 11.74 15.73 17.77
C LYS A 444 10.85 14.59 18.22
N ALA A 445 10.37 13.80 17.27
CA ALA A 445 9.76 12.51 17.51
C ALA A 445 10.64 11.38 16.99
N LEU A 446 10.60 10.24 17.69
CA LEU A 446 11.09 8.96 17.19
C LEU A 446 9.93 8.17 16.58
N ALA A 447 10.20 7.51 15.45
CA ALA A 447 9.24 6.60 14.84
C ALA A 447 9.27 5.22 15.52
N GLY A 448 8.12 4.54 15.53
CA GLY A 448 7.99 3.10 15.72
C GLY A 448 7.48 2.45 14.44
N ILE A 449 7.38 1.12 14.44
CA ILE A 449 6.78 0.42 13.31
C ILE A 449 5.25 0.58 13.36
N GLY A 450 4.65 1.02 12.25
CA GLY A 450 3.21 1.28 12.14
C GLY A 450 2.91 2.44 11.20
N CYS A 451 1.63 2.84 11.11
CA CYS A 451 1.24 3.94 10.22
C CYS A 451 2.06 5.21 10.49
N HIS A 452 2.38 5.50 11.75
CA HIS A 452 3.13 6.68 12.16
C HIS A 452 4.58 6.72 11.63
N PHE A 453 5.15 5.59 11.18
CA PHE A 453 6.43 5.59 10.44
C PHE A 453 6.35 6.42 9.15
N MET A 454 5.17 6.48 8.50
CA MET A 454 4.99 7.28 7.29
C MET A 454 5.21 8.78 7.52
N ALA A 455 5.16 9.26 8.77
CA ALA A 455 5.47 10.65 9.09
C ALA A 455 6.91 11.03 8.66
N SER A 456 7.83 10.08 8.64
CA SER A 456 9.22 10.28 8.19
C SER A 456 9.34 10.67 6.71
N TRP A 457 8.29 10.47 5.90
CA TRP A 457 8.23 10.89 4.49
C TRP A 457 7.41 12.18 4.26
N MET A 458 6.92 12.84 5.32
CA MET A 458 5.93 13.93 5.22
C MET A 458 6.46 15.31 5.68
N ASP A 459 7.77 15.53 5.62
CA ASP A 459 8.41 16.77 6.12
C ASP A 459 8.01 17.07 7.57
N ARG A 460 8.28 16.09 8.44
CA ARG A 460 8.02 16.12 9.88
C ARG A 460 9.34 15.94 10.62
N ASP A 461 9.45 16.52 11.82
CA ASP A 461 10.55 16.25 12.76
C ASP A 461 10.43 14.85 13.40
N THR A 462 10.36 13.80 12.58
CA THR A 462 10.29 12.40 13.01
C THR A 462 11.44 11.62 12.38
N ASP A 463 12.28 10.99 13.21
CA ASP A 463 13.42 10.21 12.75
C ASP A 463 13.53 8.82 13.44
N GLY A 464 14.47 8.00 12.96
CA GLY A 464 14.74 6.67 13.49
C GLY A 464 13.76 5.58 13.04
N LEU A 465 14.16 4.34 13.28
CA LEU A 465 13.33 3.15 13.19
C LEU A 465 13.96 2.11 14.13
N ILE A 466 13.13 1.41 14.91
CA ILE A 466 13.57 0.39 15.86
C ILE A 466 12.59 -0.79 15.84
N GLN A 467 12.98 -1.93 16.40
CA GLN A 467 12.11 -3.11 16.47
C GLN A 467 10.85 -2.86 17.30
N MET A 468 9.77 -3.55 16.94
CA MET A 468 8.48 -3.50 17.64
C MET A 468 8.65 -3.91 19.11
N GLY A 469 8.15 -3.08 20.02
CA GLY A 469 8.27 -3.25 21.46
C GLY A 469 9.55 -2.65 22.07
N GLY A 470 10.49 -2.15 21.25
CA GLY A 470 11.70 -1.47 21.70
C GLY A 470 11.64 0.06 21.62
N GLU A 471 10.53 0.61 21.15
CA GLU A 471 10.31 2.04 20.94
C GLU A 471 10.65 2.88 22.18
N GLY A 472 11.49 3.90 22.00
CA GLY A 472 11.93 4.82 23.05
C GLY A 472 13.13 4.32 23.86
N VAL A 473 13.40 3.02 23.92
CA VAL A 473 14.51 2.47 24.71
C VAL A 473 15.88 2.83 24.11
N ASN A 474 15.96 2.99 22.79
CA ASN A 474 17.16 3.54 22.14
C ASN A 474 17.48 4.97 22.63
N TRP A 475 16.47 5.76 23.03
CA TRP A 475 16.68 7.09 23.59
C TRP A 475 17.28 7.05 24.99
N VAL A 476 16.95 6.04 25.81
CA VAL A 476 17.51 5.85 27.16
C VAL A 476 19.04 5.89 27.14
N ALA A 477 19.66 5.33 26.09
CA ALA A 477 21.11 5.40 25.91
C ALA A 477 21.54 6.73 25.28
N ARG A 478 20.86 7.21 24.23
CA ARG A 478 21.22 8.45 23.51
C ARG A 478 21.15 9.69 24.42
N SER A 479 20.18 9.77 25.32
CA SER A 479 19.96 10.94 26.19
C SER A 479 21.14 11.19 27.12
N LYS A 480 21.81 10.11 27.58
CA LYS A 480 23.02 10.16 28.42
C LYS A 480 24.21 10.87 27.75
N PHE A 481 24.21 10.99 26.43
CA PHE A 481 25.32 11.57 25.66
C PHE A 481 24.93 12.84 24.87
N ASN A 482 23.73 13.39 25.08
CA ASN A 482 23.27 14.58 24.36
C ASN A 482 22.76 15.72 25.27
N GLY A 483 23.06 15.63 26.56
CA GLY A 483 22.60 16.58 27.58
C GLY A 483 21.18 16.32 28.05
N ASP A 484 20.73 15.06 28.04
CA ASP A 484 19.41 14.61 28.49
C ASP A 484 18.24 15.39 27.87
N ARG A 485 18.36 15.65 26.56
CA ARG A 485 17.32 16.36 25.82
C ARG A 485 16.02 15.56 25.84
N HIS A 486 14.90 16.26 25.77
CA HIS A 486 13.59 15.63 25.61
C HIS A 486 13.38 15.11 24.19
N VAL A 487 12.63 14.01 24.05
CA VAL A 487 12.09 13.53 22.77
C VAL A 487 10.66 13.02 22.94
N PHE A 488 9.89 13.04 21.87
CA PHE A 488 8.62 12.31 21.79
C PHE A 488 8.82 10.92 21.17
N GLN A 489 8.19 9.88 21.68
CA GLN A 489 8.15 8.55 21.05
C GLN A 489 6.74 8.24 20.60
N ASN A 490 6.54 8.10 19.28
CA ASN A 490 5.26 7.61 18.77
C ASN A 490 5.15 6.10 19.02
N LEU A 491 4.04 5.66 19.60
CA LEU A 491 3.78 4.26 19.93
C LEU A 491 2.31 3.93 19.60
N GLY A 492 2.06 2.88 18.82
CA GLY A 492 0.68 2.43 18.58
C GLY A 492 0.08 1.71 19.79
N ASP A 493 -1.24 1.70 19.92
CA ASP A 493 -1.97 0.89 20.92
C ASP A 493 -1.69 -0.62 20.80
N GLY A 494 -1.65 -1.16 19.57
CA GLY A 494 -1.24 -2.54 19.32
C GLY A 494 0.21 -2.82 19.77
N THR A 495 1.13 -1.88 19.52
CA THR A 495 2.53 -2.02 19.98
C THR A 495 2.63 -1.91 21.50
N PHE A 496 1.87 -1.00 22.12
CA PHE A 496 1.80 -0.88 23.57
C PHE A 496 1.40 -2.21 24.21
N TYR A 497 0.36 -2.86 23.67
CA TYR A 497 -0.11 -4.15 24.18
C TYR A 497 0.85 -5.30 23.88
N HIS A 498 1.48 -5.32 22.69
CA HIS A 498 2.44 -6.35 22.29
C HIS A 498 3.66 -6.41 23.22
N SER A 499 4.33 -5.27 23.46
CA SER A 499 5.53 -5.15 24.32
C SER A 499 5.95 -3.72 24.67
N GLY A 500 5.34 -2.70 24.08
CA GLY A 500 5.70 -1.30 24.32
C GLY A 500 5.47 -0.84 25.76
N SER A 501 4.57 -1.49 26.50
CA SER A 501 4.43 -1.27 27.95
C SER A 501 5.72 -1.57 28.73
N VAL A 502 6.47 -2.61 28.32
CA VAL A 502 7.77 -2.94 28.93
C VAL A 502 8.85 -1.91 28.57
N ALA A 503 8.80 -1.36 27.36
CA ALA A 503 9.68 -0.25 26.97
C ALA A 503 9.46 1.00 27.82
N ILE A 504 8.20 1.36 28.09
CA ILE A 504 7.85 2.47 29.00
C ILE A 504 8.41 2.20 30.40
N ARG A 505 8.19 1.00 30.94
CA ARG A 505 8.74 0.58 32.24
C ARG A 505 10.28 0.74 32.29
N GLN A 506 10.99 0.36 31.23
CA GLN A 506 12.44 0.52 31.14
C GLN A 506 12.87 2.00 31.12
N ALA A 507 12.14 2.86 30.41
CA ALA A 507 12.44 4.30 30.40
C ALA A 507 12.22 4.94 31.78
N ILE A 508 11.19 4.51 32.50
CA ILE A 508 10.91 4.96 33.88
C ILE A 508 12.05 4.52 34.81
N ALA A 509 12.43 3.24 34.75
CA ALA A 509 13.52 2.71 35.56
C ALA A 509 14.86 3.44 35.31
N ALA A 510 15.06 3.96 34.11
CA ALA A 510 16.24 4.72 33.74
C ALA A 510 16.15 6.23 34.00
N GLY A 511 15.00 6.74 34.45
CA GLY A 511 14.78 8.18 34.67
C GLY A 511 14.92 9.03 33.39
N THR A 512 14.56 8.47 32.24
CA THR A 512 14.82 9.11 30.93
C THR A 512 13.86 10.26 30.66
N ASN A 513 14.37 11.37 30.11
CA ASN A 513 13.56 12.51 29.69
C ASN A 513 12.87 12.25 28.32
N ILE A 514 11.63 11.77 28.35
CA ILE A 514 10.89 11.31 27.16
C ILE A 514 9.38 11.37 27.35
N THR A 515 8.64 11.79 26.31
CA THR A 515 7.17 11.65 26.28
C THR A 515 6.75 10.51 25.35
N TYR A 516 6.07 9.50 25.88
CA TYR A 516 5.45 8.46 25.06
C TYR A 516 4.08 8.92 24.55
N LYS A 517 3.93 8.97 23.23
CA LYS A 517 2.68 9.30 22.53
C LYS A 517 2.01 8.00 22.11
N ILE A 518 1.10 7.51 22.95
CA ILE A 518 0.32 6.31 22.69
C ILE A 518 -0.85 6.68 21.78
N LEU A 519 -0.77 6.25 20.52
CA LEU A 519 -1.72 6.58 19.46
C LEU A 519 -2.82 5.50 19.42
N PHE A 520 -3.88 5.72 20.19
CA PHE A 520 -5.01 4.79 20.32
C PHE A 520 -6.01 4.98 19.18
N ASN A 521 -6.13 3.96 18.33
CA ASN A 521 -6.96 4.00 17.13
C ASN A 521 -7.94 2.81 16.99
N ASP A 522 -7.94 1.89 17.97
CA ASP A 522 -8.87 0.75 18.08
C ASP A 522 -8.74 -0.27 16.94
N ALA A 523 -7.59 -0.31 16.24
CA ALA A 523 -7.34 -1.28 15.17
C ALA A 523 -5.85 -1.47 14.84
N VAL A 524 -5.44 -2.71 14.59
CA VAL A 524 -4.17 -2.99 13.92
C VAL A 524 -4.31 -2.66 12.43
N ALA A 525 -4.12 -1.38 12.13
CA ALA A 525 -4.57 -0.79 10.87
C ALA A 525 -3.81 -1.33 9.65
N MET A 526 -2.48 -1.52 9.74
CA MET A 526 -1.65 -1.95 8.60
C MET A 526 -1.83 -3.42 8.19
N THR A 527 -2.41 -4.26 9.05
CA THR A 527 -2.65 -5.69 8.78
C THR A 527 -4.10 -5.97 8.35
N GLY A 528 -4.81 -4.93 7.89
CA GLY A 528 -6.16 -5.09 7.33
C GLY A 528 -7.27 -4.62 8.27
N GLY A 529 -6.94 -3.88 9.35
CA GLY A 529 -7.92 -3.34 10.30
C GLY A 529 -8.46 -4.40 11.25
N GLN A 530 -7.57 -5.25 11.75
CA GLN A 530 -7.89 -6.30 12.71
C GLN A 530 -8.11 -5.70 14.11
N PRO A 531 -8.93 -6.32 14.98
CA PRO A 531 -9.03 -5.91 16.37
C PRO A 531 -7.67 -6.07 17.08
N VAL A 532 -7.42 -5.23 18.09
CA VAL A 532 -6.26 -5.39 18.99
C VAL A 532 -6.49 -6.64 19.86
N ASP A 533 -5.43 -7.40 20.16
CA ASP A 533 -5.53 -8.74 20.81
C ASP A 533 -5.98 -8.71 22.29
N GLY A 534 -6.27 -7.54 22.84
CA GLY A 534 -6.58 -7.36 24.26
C GLY A 534 -7.74 -6.40 24.54
N PRO A 535 -8.30 -6.44 25.76
CA PRO A 535 -9.30 -5.50 26.23
C PRO A 535 -8.65 -4.14 26.53
N LEU A 536 -8.17 -3.46 25.49
CA LEU A 536 -7.49 -2.19 25.62
C LEU A 536 -8.50 -1.04 25.61
N SER A 537 -8.51 -0.25 26.68
CA SER A 537 -9.26 1.01 26.77
C SER A 537 -8.31 2.18 27.07
N VAL A 538 -8.75 3.41 26.79
CA VAL A 538 -7.93 4.62 27.00
C VAL A 538 -7.64 4.82 28.49
N ASP A 539 -8.66 4.60 29.33
CA ASP A 539 -8.58 4.57 30.79
C ASP A 539 -7.68 3.44 31.29
N GLY A 540 -7.80 2.22 30.75
CA GLY A 540 -6.97 1.08 31.12
C GLY A 540 -5.49 1.32 30.84
N ILE A 541 -5.15 1.95 29.72
CA ILE A 541 -3.78 2.38 29.42
C ILE A 541 -3.30 3.39 30.47
N ALA A 542 -4.11 4.41 30.79
CA ALA A 542 -3.74 5.43 31.77
C ALA A 542 -3.50 4.82 33.16
N GLN A 543 -4.38 3.92 33.61
CA GLN A 543 -4.23 3.19 34.87
C GLN A 543 -2.96 2.32 34.87
N SER A 544 -2.69 1.61 33.77
CA SER A 544 -1.49 0.79 33.63
C SER A 544 -0.21 1.63 33.73
N VAL A 545 -0.08 2.70 32.95
CA VAL A 545 1.15 3.52 32.99
C VAL A 545 1.30 4.29 34.30
N ARG A 546 0.18 4.65 34.98
CA ARG A 546 0.25 5.21 36.33
C ARG A 546 0.81 4.17 37.31
N ALA A 547 0.37 2.92 37.24
CA ALA A 547 0.88 1.85 38.10
C ALA A 547 2.38 1.59 37.88
N GLU A 548 2.89 1.82 36.67
CA GLU A 548 4.33 1.75 36.35
C GLU A 548 5.15 2.94 36.88
N GLY A 549 4.50 4.04 37.29
CA GLY A 549 5.15 5.22 37.87
C GLY A 549 5.12 6.49 37.02
N VAL A 550 4.26 6.57 36.00
CA VAL A 550 4.07 7.84 35.24
C VAL A 550 3.16 8.79 36.02
N ASP A 551 3.71 9.92 36.47
CA ASP A 551 2.94 10.94 37.19
C ASP A 551 2.05 11.76 36.25
N ARG A 552 2.63 12.30 35.17
CA ARG A 552 1.90 13.17 34.23
C ARG A 552 1.38 12.38 33.03
N ILE A 553 0.05 12.26 32.96
CA ILE A 553 -0.69 11.59 31.87
C ILE A 553 -1.68 12.57 31.24
N ALA A 554 -1.62 12.74 29.92
CA ALA A 554 -2.56 13.56 29.16
C ALA A 554 -3.34 12.71 28.15
N VAL A 555 -4.67 12.81 28.16
CA VAL A 555 -5.55 12.23 27.16
C VAL A 555 -5.98 13.33 26.19
N VAL A 556 -5.80 13.09 24.90
CA VAL A 556 -6.17 14.01 23.83
C VAL A 556 -7.08 13.31 22.84
N SER A 557 -8.27 13.86 22.57
CA SER A 557 -9.25 13.26 21.65
C SER A 557 -9.95 14.27 20.76
N ASP A 558 -10.54 13.81 19.65
CA ASP A 558 -11.51 14.59 18.87
C ASP A 558 -12.89 14.68 19.52
N GLU A 559 -13.19 13.80 20.49
CA GLU A 559 -14.47 13.72 21.20
C GLU A 559 -14.21 13.58 22.73
N PRO A 560 -13.54 14.56 23.37
CA PRO A 560 -13.14 14.48 24.79
C PRO A 560 -14.34 14.30 25.74
N GLU A 561 -15.52 14.77 25.37
CA GLU A 561 -16.78 14.63 26.12
C GLU A 561 -17.24 13.18 26.30
N ARG A 562 -16.65 12.21 25.59
CA ARG A 562 -16.93 10.78 25.76
C ARG A 562 -16.23 10.15 26.95
N PHE A 563 -15.29 10.85 27.58
CA PHE A 563 -14.50 10.35 28.68
C PHE A 563 -14.94 11.01 29.99
N ASP A 564 -15.24 10.21 31.00
CA ASP A 564 -15.41 10.72 32.36
C ASP A 564 -14.06 10.79 33.05
N ALA A 565 -13.69 11.95 33.57
CA ALA A 565 -12.44 12.13 34.32
C ALA A 565 -12.34 11.21 35.55
N GLY A 566 -13.47 10.75 36.10
CA GLY A 566 -13.52 9.81 37.22
C GLY A 566 -12.97 8.42 36.92
N ASP A 567 -12.94 8.00 35.65
CA ASP A 567 -12.43 6.68 35.24
C ASP A 567 -10.89 6.64 35.17
N PHE A 568 -10.25 7.81 35.20
CA PHE A 568 -8.81 7.97 35.02
C PHE A 568 -8.05 8.15 36.34
N PRO A 569 -6.73 7.85 36.37
CA PRO A 569 -5.91 8.16 37.53
C PRO A 569 -5.92 9.65 37.91
N PRO A 570 -5.86 9.99 39.20
CA PRO A 570 -5.80 11.39 39.65
C PRO A 570 -4.65 12.17 38.98
N GLY A 571 -4.94 13.36 38.47
CA GLY A 571 -3.97 14.19 37.75
C GLY A 571 -3.91 13.94 36.23
N THR A 572 -4.73 13.04 35.70
CA THR A 572 -4.91 12.89 34.25
C THR A 572 -5.72 14.06 33.70
N THR A 573 -5.24 14.68 32.62
CA THR A 573 -5.96 15.76 31.93
C THR A 573 -6.62 15.24 30.67
N ILE A 574 -7.87 15.64 30.37
CA ILE A 574 -8.58 15.29 29.14
C ILE A 574 -8.79 16.57 28.33
N SER A 575 -8.17 16.64 27.16
CA SER A 575 -8.20 17.82 26.28
C SER A 575 -8.68 17.48 24.88
N HIS A 576 -9.27 18.45 24.20
CA HIS A 576 -9.56 18.32 22.78
C HIS A 576 -8.26 18.37 21.97
N ARG A 577 -8.15 17.62 20.86
CA ARG A 577 -6.99 17.63 19.94
C ARG A 577 -6.55 18.99 19.38
N ARG A 578 -7.34 20.05 19.59
CA ARG A 578 -6.98 21.43 19.23
C ARG A 578 -5.94 22.01 20.19
N GLU A 579 -5.88 21.48 21.40
CA GLU A 579 -4.92 21.87 22.45
C GLU A 579 -3.64 21.03 22.40
N LEU A 580 -3.50 20.12 21.41
CA LEU A 580 -2.39 19.16 21.32
C LEU A 580 -1.01 19.84 21.38
N ASP A 581 -0.81 20.97 20.72
CA ASP A 581 0.48 21.70 20.76
C ASP A 581 0.80 22.20 22.18
N ALA A 582 -0.18 22.82 22.84
CA ALA A 582 -0.02 23.33 24.20
C ALA A 582 0.26 22.20 25.20
N VAL A 583 -0.48 21.10 25.12
CA VAL A 583 -0.28 19.91 25.95
C VAL A 583 1.11 19.31 25.70
N GLN A 584 1.54 19.18 24.44
CA GLN A 584 2.87 18.64 24.14
C GLN A 584 4.00 19.54 24.67
N ARG A 585 3.87 20.88 24.60
CA ARG A 585 4.86 21.81 25.17
C ARG A 585 4.96 21.64 26.69
N GLU A 586 3.83 21.53 27.37
CA GLU A 586 3.81 21.23 28.81
C GLU A 586 4.54 19.92 29.12
N LEU A 587 4.22 18.83 28.40
CA LEU A 587 4.82 17.51 28.63
C LEU A 587 6.32 17.46 28.33
N ARG A 588 6.79 18.26 27.35
CA ARG A 588 8.22 18.37 27.00
C ARG A 588 9.04 19.00 28.12
N ASP A 589 8.45 19.97 28.82
CA ASP A 589 9.15 20.77 29.82
C ASP A 589 9.14 20.10 31.21
N ILE A 590 8.45 18.96 31.35
CA ILE A 590 8.44 18.11 32.55
C ILE A 590 9.56 17.07 32.44
N PRO A 591 10.55 17.05 33.36
CA PRO A 591 11.63 16.08 33.33
C PRO A 591 11.13 14.66 33.65
N GLY A 592 11.81 13.66 33.06
CA GLY A 592 11.48 12.24 33.23
C GLY A 592 10.47 11.74 32.19
N VAL A 593 9.77 10.66 32.54
CA VAL A 593 8.83 10.00 31.63
C VAL A 593 7.44 10.60 31.78
N THR A 594 6.88 11.08 30.67
CA THR A 594 5.47 11.51 30.60
C THR A 594 4.72 10.75 29.51
N VAL A 595 3.39 10.65 29.62
CA VAL A 595 2.55 9.93 28.64
C VAL A 595 1.46 10.83 28.08
N LEU A 596 1.31 10.79 26.75
CA LEU A 596 0.19 11.36 26.01
C LEU A 596 -0.57 10.23 25.31
N VAL A 597 -1.83 9.99 25.68
CA VAL A 597 -2.73 9.08 24.97
C VAL A 597 -3.55 9.88 23.96
N TYR A 598 -3.26 9.72 22.67
CA TYR A 598 -4.02 10.34 21.59
C TYR A 598 -5.11 9.36 21.14
N ALA A 599 -6.35 9.58 21.57
CA ALA A 599 -7.49 8.71 21.35
C ALA A 599 -8.35 9.19 20.17
N GLN A 600 -8.21 8.53 19.02
CA GLN A 600 -9.05 8.77 17.85
C GLN A 600 -9.04 7.55 16.91
N MET A 601 -10.22 7.03 16.60
CA MET A 601 -10.40 5.80 15.80
C MET A 601 -9.75 5.88 14.41
N CYS A 602 -9.19 4.76 13.94
CA CYS A 602 -8.66 4.61 12.58
C CYS A 602 -9.70 5.01 11.52
N ALA A 603 -9.37 5.97 10.65
CA ALA A 603 -10.30 6.52 9.66
C ALA A 603 -10.85 5.47 8.68
N THR A 604 -10.02 4.50 8.28
CA THR A 604 -10.44 3.41 7.39
C THR A 604 -11.43 2.47 8.08
N GLU A 605 -11.19 2.14 9.35
CA GLU A 605 -12.08 1.27 10.10
C GLU A 605 -13.39 2.00 10.46
N LYS A 606 -13.32 3.29 10.83
CA LYS A 606 -14.49 4.16 11.01
C LYS A 606 -15.41 4.11 9.78
N ARG A 607 -14.85 4.20 8.56
CA ARG A 607 -15.61 4.07 7.30
C ARG A 607 -16.21 2.67 7.11
N ARG A 608 -15.46 1.60 7.41
CA ARG A 608 -15.93 0.21 7.28
C ARG A 608 -17.08 -0.08 8.24
N ARG A 609 -16.97 0.34 9.50
CA ARG A 609 -18.04 0.19 10.51
C ARG A 609 -19.31 0.96 10.09
N ARG A 610 -19.18 2.19 9.57
CA ARG A 610 -20.30 2.95 8.98
C ARG A 610 -20.98 2.22 7.83
N LYS A 611 -20.20 1.73 6.85
CA LYS A 611 -20.74 0.95 5.71
C LYS A 611 -21.45 -0.34 6.15
N ARG A 612 -21.01 -0.96 7.25
CA ARG A 612 -21.62 -2.17 7.84
C ARG A 612 -22.77 -1.86 8.81
N GLY A 613 -23.14 -0.59 9.00
CA GLY A 613 -24.18 -0.19 9.96
C GLY A 613 -23.80 -0.34 11.44
N LYS A 614 -22.51 -0.54 11.75
CA LYS A 614 -21.99 -0.70 13.13
C LYS A 614 -21.59 0.61 13.81
N LEU A 615 -21.60 1.72 13.07
CA LEU A 615 -21.29 3.05 13.57
C LEU A 615 -22.17 4.07 12.84
N GLU A 616 -22.64 5.09 13.55
CA GLU A 616 -23.42 6.17 12.95
C GLU A 616 -22.60 6.89 11.86
N ASP A 617 -23.23 7.08 10.69
CA ASP A 617 -22.68 7.90 9.63
C ASP A 617 -23.31 9.30 9.68
N PRO A 618 -22.58 10.33 10.14
CA PRO A 618 -23.17 11.66 10.31
C PRO A 618 -23.54 12.24 8.95
N GLY A 619 -24.76 12.75 8.81
CA GLY A 619 -25.24 13.49 7.64
C GLY A 619 -24.60 14.89 7.49
N LYS A 620 -23.34 15.07 7.90
CA LYS A 620 -22.60 16.34 7.82
C LYS A 620 -21.53 16.24 6.74
N PHE A 621 -21.56 17.16 5.79
CA PHE A 621 -20.67 17.22 4.63
C PHE A 621 -19.98 18.58 4.57
N VAL A 622 -18.77 18.63 4.02
CA VAL A 622 -18.03 19.89 3.80
C VAL A 622 -18.02 20.16 2.30
N VAL A 623 -18.51 21.34 1.92
CA VAL A 623 -18.52 21.83 0.54
C VAL A 623 -17.64 23.08 0.48
N ILE A 624 -16.88 23.20 -0.60
CA ILE A 624 -16.08 24.39 -0.91
C ILE A 624 -16.79 25.13 -2.03
N ASN A 625 -17.18 26.38 -1.80
CA ASN A 625 -17.65 27.25 -2.88
C ASN A 625 -16.46 27.63 -3.76
N GLU A 626 -16.39 27.05 -4.96
CA GLU A 626 -15.29 27.22 -5.91
C GLU A 626 -15.10 28.67 -6.37
N LEU A 627 -16.18 29.46 -6.40
CA LEU A 627 -16.13 30.87 -6.77
C LEU A 627 -15.47 31.74 -5.68
N VAL A 628 -15.62 31.33 -4.41
CA VAL A 628 -14.97 31.99 -3.26
C VAL A 628 -13.56 31.45 -3.03
N CYS A 629 -13.30 30.19 -3.40
CA CYS A 629 -12.00 29.57 -3.20
C CYS A 629 -10.90 30.31 -4.00
N GLU A 630 -9.77 30.60 -3.35
CA GLU A 630 -8.59 31.18 -4.02
C GLU A 630 -7.56 30.10 -4.41
N GLY A 631 -7.83 28.81 -4.16
CA GLY A 631 -6.90 27.74 -4.49
C GLY A 631 -5.58 27.76 -3.69
N CYS A 632 -5.55 28.43 -2.53
CA CYS A 632 -4.33 28.63 -1.73
C CYS A 632 -3.73 27.34 -1.16
N GLY A 633 -4.53 26.30 -0.92
CA GLY A 633 -4.09 25.02 -0.37
C GLY A 633 -3.99 24.96 1.17
N ASP A 634 -4.30 26.04 1.89
CA ASP A 634 -4.23 26.05 3.38
C ASP A 634 -5.11 24.95 4.02
N CYS A 635 -6.23 24.60 3.40
CA CYS A 635 -7.04 23.45 3.80
C CYS A 635 -6.30 22.10 3.71
N SER A 636 -5.41 21.92 2.75
CA SER A 636 -4.53 20.75 2.63
C SER A 636 -3.43 20.79 3.68
N VAL A 637 -2.83 21.96 3.94
CA VAL A 637 -1.80 22.16 4.99
C VAL A 637 -2.36 21.81 6.38
N GLU A 638 -3.57 22.26 6.68
CA GLU A 638 -4.21 22.00 7.97
C GLU A 638 -4.60 20.53 8.15
N SER A 639 -5.19 19.92 7.12
CA SER A 639 -5.79 18.58 7.24
C SER A 639 -4.89 17.43 6.82
N ASN A 640 -3.86 17.69 6.01
CA ASN A 640 -3.04 16.69 5.35
C ASN A 640 -3.87 15.57 4.67
N CYS A 641 -4.97 15.95 4.00
CA CYS A 641 -6.05 15.04 3.60
C CYS A 641 -6.12 14.83 2.09
N LEU A 642 -6.09 13.58 1.64
CA LEU A 642 -6.19 13.19 0.22
C LEU A 642 -7.58 13.37 -0.40
N SER A 643 -8.62 13.62 0.41
CA SER A 643 -9.96 13.98 -0.10
C SER A 643 -10.12 15.46 -0.40
N VAL A 644 -9.10 16.29 -0.13
CA VAL A 644 -9.04 17.68 -0.63
C VAL A 644 -8.38 17.64 -2.01
N VAL A 645 -9.21 17.64 -3.05
CA VAL A 645 -8.75 17.41 -4.43
C VAL A 645 -8.76 18.71 -5.23
N PRO A 646 -7.88 18.86 -6.24
CA PRO A 646 -7.95 20.01 -7.14
C PRO A 646 -9.26 20.00 -7.93
N LYS A 647 -9.71 21.18 -8.33
CA LYS A 647 -10.82 21.38 -9.27
C LYS A 647 -10.40 22.45 -10.28
N GLU A 648 -10.28 22.09 -11.54
CA GLU A 648 -10.05 23.08 -12.59
C GLU A 648 -11.32 23.90 -12.84
N THR A 649 -11.14 25.22 -12.98
CA THR A 649 -12.24 26.14 -13.28
C THR A 649 -11.75 27.22 -14.25
N PRO A 650 -12.66 27.84 -15.00
CA PRO A 650 -12.46 29.12 -15.68
C PRO A 650 -11.63 30.19 -14.93
N LEU A 651 -11.73 30.23 -13.60
CA LEU A 651 -11.06 31.22 -12.73
C LEU A 651 -9.72 30.69 -12.16
N GLY A 652 -9.19 29.62 -12.76
CA GLY A 652 -8.00 28.89 -12.33
C GLY A 652 -8.31 27.74 -11.38
N ARG A 653 -7.27 27.00 -11.00
CA ARG A 653 -7.36 25.84 -10.11
C ARG A 653 -7.89 26.19 -8.72
N LYS A 654 -8.96 25.52 -8.31
CA LYS A 654 -9.63 25.61 -7.00
C LYS A 654 -9.51 24.29 -6.23
N ARG A 655 -10.21 24.20 -5.08
CA ARG A 655 -10.30 23.01 -4.25
C ARG A 655 -11.73 22.52 -4.15
N GLN A 656 -11.89 21.21 -4.04
CA GLN A 656 -13.15 20.57 -3.70
C GLN A 656 -12.90 19.41 -2.74
N ILE A 657 -13.96 19.00 -2.04
CA ILE A 657 -13.92 17.81 -1.18
C ILE A 657 -14.56 16.67 -1.94
N ASP A 658 -13.82 15.58 -2.14
CA ASP A 658 -14.39 14.33 -2.63
C ASP A 658 -15.22 13.67 -1.51
N GLN A 659 -16.56 13.72 -1.67
CA GLN A 659 -17.51 13.21 -0.68
C GLN A 659 -17.48 11.67 -0.57
N HIS A 660 -17.02 10.94 -1.58
CA HIS A 660 -17.00 9.48 -1.57
C HIS A 660 -15.81 8.92 -0.78
N SER A 661 -14.66 9.60 -0.82
CA SER A 661 -13.45 9.22 -0.10
C SER A 661 -13.33 9.88 1.28
N CYS A 662 -14.07 10.96 1.54
CA CYS A 662 -14.04 11.68 2.82
C CYS A 662 -14.49 10.81 4.01
N ASN A 663 -13.67 10.76 5.07
CA ASN A 663 -13.99 10.06 6.31
C ASN A 663 -14.64 10.95 7.39
N LYS A 664 -15.01 12.19 7.03
CA LYS A 664 -15.75 13.14 7.88
C LYS A 664 -15.02 13.52 9.19
N ASP A 665 -13.72 13.79 9.08
CA ASP A 665 -12.87 14.30 10.17
C ASP A 665 -12.91 15.84 10.32
N PHE A 666 -13.33 16.54 9.25
CA PHE A 666 -13.57 17.98 9.19
C PHE A 666 -12.38 18.91 9.50
N SER A 667 -11.17 18.40 9.73
CA SER A 667 -9.98 19.24 9.98
C SER A 667 -9.64 20.20 8.82
N CYS A 668 -10.08 19.92 7.59
CA CYS A 668 -9.91 20.84 6.45
C CYS A 668 -10.59 22.19 6.67
N VAL A 669 -11.66 22.22 7.48
CA VAL A 669 -12.37 23.43 7.86
C VAL A 669 -11.52 24.34 8.73
N ASN A 670 -10.44 23.86 9.35
CA ASN A 670 -9.52 24.73 10.10
C ASN A 670 -8.73 25.68 9.18
N GLY A 671 -8.66 25.41 7.88
CA GLY A 671 -8.01 26.31 6.92
C GLY A 671 -8.68 27.69 6.91
N PHE A 672 -7.88 28.76 6.89
CA PHE A 672 -8.34 30.14 6.93
C PHE A 672 -8.92 30.55 5.57
N CYS A 673 -10.15 30.11 5.30
CA CYS A 673 -10.86 30.32 4.05
C CYS A 673 -12.38 30.46 4.29
N PRO A 674 -13.02 31.52 3.75
CA PRO A 674 -14.46 31.73 3.86
C PRO A 674 -15.28 30.89 2.86
N SER A 675 -14.63 30.12 1.98
CA SER A 675 -15.32 29.28 0.98
C SER A 675 -16.04 28.06 1.58
N PHE A 676 -15.73 27.70 2.82
CA PHE A 676 -16.27 26.50 3.46
C PHE A 676 -17.72 26.65 3.88
N VAL A 677 -18.53 25.69 3.45
CA VAL A 677 -19.92 25.52 3.86
C VAL A 677 -20.08 24.09 4.36
N THR A 678 -20.52 23.90 5.61
CA THR A 678 -20.93 22.59 6.09
C THR A 678 -22.42 22.40 5.87
N VAL A 679 -22.79 21.24 5.32
CA VAL A 679 -24.16 20.88 4.99
C VAL A 679 -24.60 19.71 5.86
N GLU A 680 -25.66 19.89 6.63
CA GLU A 680 -26.37 18.85 7.38
C GLU A 680 -27.56 18.37 6.54
N GLY A 681 -27.52 17.15 6.03
CA GLY A 681 -28.50 16.55 5.13
C GLY A 681 -28.12 15.13 4.74
N ASN A 682 -28.70 14.63 3.65
CA ASN A 682 -28.29 13.37 3.02
C ASN A 682 -27.86 13.69 1.60
N ILE A 683 -26.86 12.99 1.08
CA ILE A 683 -26.56 13.07 -0.35
C ILE A 683 -27.76 12.44 -1.07
N GLU A 684 -28.51 13.25 -1.82
CA GLU A 684 -29.51 12.75 -2.75
C GLU A 684 -28.72 12.23 -3.95
N ARG A 685 -28.65 10.90 -4.12
CA ARG A 685 -28.08 10.33 -5.34
C ARG A 685 -28.93 10.84 -6.48
N ALA A 686 -28.32 11.48 -7.46
CA ALA A 686 -28.94 11.58 -8.76
C ALA A 686 -29.24 10.13 -9.20
N ASP A 687 -30.50 9.81 -9.44
CA ASP A 687 -30.83 8.56 -10.11
C ASP A 687 -30.01 8.51 -11.41
N ALA A 688 -29.48 7.34 -11.76
CA ALA A 688 -28.85 7.15 -13.07
C ALA A 688 -29.81 7.72 -14.12
N ALA A 689 -29.32 8.59 -15.00
CA ALA A 689 -30.23 9.38 -15.83
C ALA A 689 -31.23 8.44 -16.53
N PRO A 690 -32.54 8.71 -16.46
CA PRO A 690 -33.55 7.82 -17.00
C PRO A 690 -33.29 7.63 -18.50
N GLY A 691 -32.95 6.40 -18.91
CA GLY A 691 -32.63 6.06 -20.30
C GLY A 691 -31.44 5.10 -20.46
N PHE A 692 -30.46 5.12 -19.55
CA PHE A 692 -29.25 4.31 -19.71
C PHE A 692 -29.48 2.79 -19.66
N ALA A 693 -30.48 2.30 -18.93
CA ALA A 693 -30.77 0.86 -18.90
C ALA A 693 -31.30 0.34 -20.25
N ALA A 694 -32.15 1.12 -20.92
CA ALA A 694 -32.65 0.78 -22.25
C ALA A 694 -31.53 0.87 -23.30
N GLU A 695 -30.66 1.86 -23.16
CA GLU A 695 -29.51 2.05 -24.03
C GLU A 695 -28.44 0.96 -23.85
N LEU A 696 -28.18 0.53 -22.60
CA LEU A 696 -27.33 -0.62 -22.31
C LEU A 696 -27.84 -1.87 -23.02
N ALA A 697 -29.15 -2.14 -22.99
CA ALA A 697 -29.74 -3.27 -23.68
C ALA A 697 -29.57 -3.17 -25.21
N ARG A 698 -29.76 -1.97 -25.78
CA ARG A 698 -29.59 -1.69 -27.22
C ARG A 698 -28.14 -1.91 -27.68
N LEU A 699 -27.19 -1.28 -26.99
CA LEU A 699 -25.76 -1.32 -27.34
C LEU A 699 -25.13 -2.68 -27.04
N SER A 700 -25.51 -3.33 -25.93
CA SER A 700 -24.98 -4.65 -25.59
C SER A 700 -25.40 -5.73 -26.60
N ALA A 701 -26.59 -5.61 -27.21
CA ALA A 701 -27.03 -6.52 -28.27
C ALA A 701 -26.22 -6.38 -29.57
N ALA A 702 -25.60 -5.22 -29.81
CA ALA A 702 -24.75 -4.96 -30.97
C ALA A 702 -23.28 -5.32 -30.75
N LEU A 703 -22.87 -5.70 -29.54
CA LEU A 703 -21.48 -6.02 -29.23
C LEU A 703 -21.01 -7.30 -29.93
N PRO A 704 -19.92 -7.26 -30.71
CA PRO A 704 -19.29 -8.47 -31.20
C PRO A 704 -18.66 -9.25 -30.04
N ALA A 705 -18.62 -10.58 -30.17
CA ALA A 705 -17.77 -11.39 -29.33
C ALA A 705 -16.30 -11.03 -29.61
N ALA A 706 -15.55 -10.69 -28.56
CA ALA A 706 -14.13 -10.44 -28.67
C ALA A 706 -13.36 -11.76 -28.82
N GLU A 707 -12.27 -11.73 -29.57
CA GLU A 707 -11.36 -12.87 -29.66
C GLU A 707 -10.55 -12.99 -28.36
N VAL A 708 -10.58 -14.17 -27.74
CA VAL A 708 -9.79 -14.45 -26.54
C VAL A 708 -8.34 -14.69 -26.97
N PRO A 709 -7.36 -13.95 -26.44
CA PRO A 709 -5.96 -14.10 -26.85
C PRO A 709 -5.45 -15.51 -26.55
N ALA A 710 -4.68 -16.06 -27.49
CA ALA A 710 -4.06 -17.37 -27.34
C ALA A 710 -2.97 -17.34 -26.26
N ILE A 711 -2.92 -18.41 -25.46
CA ILE A 711 -1.89 -18.59 -24.44
C ILE A 711 -0.73 -19.38 -25.05
N ASN A 712 0.39 -18.71 -25.29
CA ASN A 712 1.64 -19.36 -25.73
C ASN A 712 2.53 -19.66 -24.51
N HIS A 713 2.37 -20.86 -23.96
CA HIS A 713 2.93 -21.31 -22.67
C HIS A 713 2.34 -20.59 -21.45
N CYS A 714 2.58 -19.28 -21.30
CA CYS A 714 2.06 -18.46 -20.21
C CYS A 714 1.72 -17.06 -20.72
N TYR A 715 0.60 -16.50 -20.27
CA TYR A 715 0.14 -15.15 -20.56
C TYR A 715 0.33 -14.27 -19.33
N ASP A 716 1.15 -13.22 -19.46
CA ASP A 716 1.58 -12.33 -18.39
C ASP A 716 0.79 -11.02 -18.43
N LEU A 717 -0.15 -10.85 -17.50
CA LEU A 717 -1.04 -9.69 -17.40
C LEU A 717 -0.71 -8.87 -16.15
N LEU A 718 -0.29 -7.62 -16.33
CA LEU A 718 -0.09 -6.69 -15.22
C LEU A 718 -1.35 -5.87 -14.99
N VAL A 719 -1.80 -5.78 -13.74
CA VAL A 719 -2.82 -4.80 -13.32
C VAL A 719 -2.17 -3.81 -12.37
N THR A 720 -2.30 -2.52 -12.65
CA THR A 720 -1.75 -1.46 -11.80
C THR A 720 -2.85 -0.56 -11.28
N GLY A 721 -2.72 -0.06 -10.06
CA GLY A 721 -3.62 0.96 -9.57
C GLY A 721 -3.35 1.38 -8.14
N VAL A 722 -4.38 1.89 -7.47
CA VAL A 722 -4.27 2.51 -6.15
C VAL A 722 -4.94 1.65 -5.08
N GLY A 723 -4.29 1.53 -3.93
CA GLY A 723 -4.83 0.81 -2.77
C GLY A 723 -6.22 1.33 -2.39
N GLY A 724 -7.18 0.41 -2.26
CA GLY A 724 -8.55 0.72 -1.87
C GLY A 724 -9.49 1.16 -2.99
N THR A 725 -9.07 1.13 -4.27
CA THR A 725 -9.94 1.42 -5.43
C THR A 725 -10.52 0.19 -6.12
N GLY A 726 -10.11 -1.02 -5.73
CA GLY A 726 -10.62 -2.30 -6.28
C GLY A 726 -9.67 -3.01 -7.26
N VAL A 727 -8.38 -2.64 -7.28
CA VAL A 727 -7.37 -3.25 -8.16
C VAL A 727 -7.21 -4.75 -7.90
N ILE A 728 -7.09 -5.14 -6.63
CA ILE A 728 -7.02 -6.56 -6.20
C ILE A 728 -8.28 -7.32 -6.63
N THR A 729 -9.44 -6.66 -6.66
CA THR A 729 -10.67 -7.29 -7.14
C THR A 729 -10.60 -7.60 -8.63
N VAL A 730 -9.97 -6.75 -9.45
CA VAL A 730 -9.75 -7.04 -10.88
C VAL A 730 -8.89 -8.28 -11.04
N GLY A 731 -7.78 -8.38 -10.30
CA GLY A 731 -6.92 -9.56 -10.29
C GLY A 731 -7.70 -10.82 -9.93
N ALA A 732 -8.34 -10.82 -8.75
CA ALA A 732 -9.10 -11.96 -8.24
C ALA A 732 -10.22 -12.43 -9.17
N LEU A 733 -10.91 -11.51 -9.86
CA LEU A 733 -11.96 -11.86 -10.83
C LEU A 733 -11.38 -12.61 -12.05
N ILE A 734 -10.26 -12.13 -12.59
CA ILE A 734 -9.61 -12.76 -13.76
C ILE A 734 -9.01 -14.11 -13.36
N THR A 735 -8.34 -14.19 -12.21
CA THR A 735 -7.75 -15.43 -11.68
C THR A 735 -8.83 -16.49 -11.41
N MET A 736 -9.95 -16.09 -10.80
CA MET A 736 -11.09 -16.99 -10.58
C MET A 736 -11.71 -17.44 -11.91
N ALA A 737 -11.88 -16.54 -12.88
CA ALA A 737 -12.38 -16.91 -14.19
C ALA A 737 -11.47 -17.94 -14.88
N ALA A 738 -10.15 -17.75 -14.86
CA ALA A 738 -9.20 -18.72 -15.39
C ALA A 738 -9.28 -20.08 -14.65
N HIS A 739 -9.44 -20.06 -13.33
CA HIS A 739 -9.64 -21.28 -12.53
C HIS A 739 -10.90 -22.04 -12.96
N LEU A 740 -12.04 -21.35 -13.11
CA LEU A 740 -13.32 -21.95 -13.53
C LEU A 740 -13.25 -22.58 -14.93
N GLU A 741 -12.39 -22.07 -15.81
CA GLU A 741 -12.12 -22.63 -17.14
C GLU A 741 -11.14 -23.80 -17.14
N ARG A 742 -10.65 -24.21 -15.98
CA ARG A 742 -9.61 -25.24 -15.82
C ARG A 742 -8.26 -24.83 -16.40
N LYS A 743 -7.95 -23.54 -16.53
CA LYS A 743 -6.61 -23.04 -16.85
C LYS A 743 -5.71 -22.99 -15.61
N GLY A 744 -4.40 -23.03 -15.79
CA GLY A 744 -3.46 -22.64 -14.75
C GLY A 744 -3.56 -21.14 -14.51
N ALA A 745 -3.64 -20.71 -13.24
CA ALA A 745 -3.70 -19.30 -12.90
C ALA A 745 -2.93 -19.04 -11.61
N SER A 746 -2.13 -17.97 -11.62
CA SER A 746 -1.51 -17.40 -10.42
C SER A 746 -1.69 -15.88 -10.38
N GLU A 747 -1.85 -15.35 -9.19
CA GLU A 747 -1.96 -13.93 -8.90
C GLU A 747 -1.03 -13.58 -7.75
N LEU A 748 -0.27 -12.50 -7.88
CA LEU A 748 0.57 -11.97 -6.81
C LEU A 748 0.31 -10.48 -6.64
N ASP A 749 -0.21 -10.11 -5.46
CA ASP A 749 -0.52 -8.72 -5.13
C ASP A 749 0.58 -8.09 -4.27
N PHE A 750 1.16 -7.00 -4.76
CA PHE A 750 2.04 -6.15 -3.96
C PHE A 750 1.32 -4.88 -3.52
N MET A 751 1.00 -4.85 -2.24
CA MET A 751 0.52 -3.66 -1.53
C MET A 751 1.70 -3.10 -0.73
N GLY A 752 2.21 -1.91 -1.10
CA GLY A 752 3.28 -1.27 -0.31
C GLY A 752 2.83 -0.89 1.12
N PHE A 753 3.65 -0.14 1.85
CA PHE A 753 3.36 0.30 3.24
C PHE A 753 1.97 0.93 3.47
N ALA A 754 1.40 1.61 2.46
CA ALA A 754 0.10 2.25 2.57
C ALA A 754 -1.04 1.38 2.04
N GLN A 755 -1.95 0.95 2.93
CA GLN A 755 -3.12 0.15 2.56
C GLN A 755 -4.09 0.85 1.58
N LYS A 756 -4.19 2.17 1.66
CA LYS A 756 -4.98 2.99 0.75
C LYS A 756 -4.14 4.10 0.18
N PHE A 757 -4.45 4.51 -1.04
CA PHE A 757 -3.76 5.59 -1.76
C PHE A 757 -2.29 5.34 -2.12
N GLY A 758 -1.70 4.24 -1.63
CA GLY A 758 -0.41 3.71 -2.07
C GLY A 758 -0.52 2.97 -3.41
N PRO A 759 0.62 2.70 -4.07
CA PRO A 759 0.67 1.94 -5.31
C PRO A 759 0.37 0.46 -5.06
N VAL A 760 -0.38 -0.15 -5.97
CA VAL A 760 -0.66 -1.58 -6.02
C VAL A 760 -0.29 -2.11 -7.40
N LEU A 761 0.48 -3.20 -7.42
CA LEU A 761 0.78 -3.98 -8.62
C LEU A 761 0.25 -5.40 -8.39
N SER A 762 -0.58 -5.89 -9.29
CA SER A 762 -1.09 -7.26 -9.29
C SER A 762 -0.55 -7.97 -10.53
N TYR A 763 0.26 -9.00 -10.31
CA TYR A 763 0.88 -9.80 -11.35
C TYR A 763 0.02 -11.03 -11.59
N LEU A 764 -0.61 -11.14 -12.77
CA LEU A 764 -1.39 -12.30 -13.16
C LEU A 764 -0.63 -13.09 -14.21
N ARG A 765 -0.56 -14.40 -14.00
CA ARG A 765 0.00 -15.33 -14.98
C ARG A 765 -1.00 -16.44 -15.24
N ILE A 766 -1.31 -16.67 -16.51
CA ILE A 766 -2.34 -17.63 -16.93
C ILE A 766 -1.73 -18.58 -17.95
N ALA A 767 -1.82 -19.87 -17.68
CA ALA A 767 -1.35 -20.93 -18.56
C ALA A 767 -2.50 -21.90 -18.89
N ASN A 768 -2.35 -22.75 -19.89
CA ASN A 768 -3.36 -23.77 -20.16
C ASN A 768 -3.51 -24.78 -19.01
N GLU A 769 -2.44 -25.00 -18.25
CA GLU A 769 -2.39 -25.94 -17.12
C GLU A 769 -1.58 -25.33 -15.96
N PRO A 770 -1.93 -25.61 -14.68
CA PRO A 770 -1.19 -25.08 -13.54
C PRO A 770 0.31 -25.38 -13.55
N ALA A 771 0.71 -26.57 -14.01
CA ALA A 771 2.11 -27.02 -14.05
C ALA A 771 3.01 -26.20 -14.99
N HIS A 772 2.44 -25.42 -15.90
CA HIS A 772 3.20 -24.55 -16.80
C HIS A 772 3.55 -23.18 -16.19
N ILE A 773 3.07 -22.88 -14.98
CA ILE A 773 3.42 -21.65 -14.26
C ILE A 773 4.54 -21.97 -13.28
N ASN A 774 5.77 -21.62 -13.66
CA ASN A 774 6.93 -21.78 -12.79
C ASN A 774 6.96 -20.68 -11.72
N GLN A 775 7.11 -19.41 -12.10
CA GLN A 775 7.14 -18.28 -11.17
C GLN A 775 5.79 -17.54 -11.12
N VAL A 776 5.53 -16.81 -10.03
CA VAL A 776 4.30 -15.99 -9.85
C VAL A 776 4.48 -14.52 -10.27
N ARG A 777 5.71 -14.01 -10.30
CA ARG A 777 6.01 -12.63 -10.72
C ARG A 777 6.18 -12.55 -12.24
N ILE A 778 5.78 -11.43 -12.85
CA ILE A 778 6.07 -11.15 -14.26
C ILE A 778 7.50 -10.64 -14.38
N GLU A 779 8.27 -11.23 -15.30
CA GLU A 779 9.67 -10.89 -15.49
C GLU A 779 9.91 -9.59 -16.27
N LYS A 780 11.14 -9.08 -16.19
CA LYS A 780 11.59 -7.87 -16.90
C LYS A 780 11.35 -8.04 -18.41
N ALA A 781 10.67 -7.05 -19.01
CA ALA A 781 10.29 -7.02 -20.43
C ALA A 781 9.52 -8.27 -20.94
N ARG A 782 8.56 -8.78 -20.15
CA ARG A 782 7.75 -9.97 -20.50
C ARG A 782 6.24 -9.79 -20.51
N ALA A 783 5.69 -8.68 -20.01
CA ALA A 783 4.24 -8.50 -19.96
C ALA A 783 3.60 -8.57 -21.36
N ASP A 784 2.56 -9.38 -21.51
CA ASP A 784 1.72 -9.44 -22.70
C ASP A 784 0.71 -8.30 -22.72
N ALA A 785 0.16 -7.97 -21.55
CA ALA A 785 -0.83 -6.91 -21.41
C ALA A 785 -0.73 -6.12 -20.09
N LEU A 786 -1.26 -4.90 -20.13
CA LEU A 786 -1.39 -4.00 -18.99
C LEU A 786 -2.84 -3.51 -18.87
N ILE A 787 -3.45 -3.68 -17.69
CA ILE A 787 -4.65 -2.94 -17.26
C ILE A 787 -4.20 -1.87 -16.26
N GLY A 788 -4.06 -0.64 -16.75
CA GLY A 788 -3.62 0.52 -15.99
C GLY A 788 -4.80 1.25 -15.34
N CYS A 789 -5.21 0.88 -14.13
CA CYS A 789 -6.27 1.60 -13.42
C CYS A 789 -5.82 2.95 -12.84
N ASP A 790 -4.51 3.23 -12.78
CA ASP A 790 -3.92 4.52 -12.37
C ASP A 790 -2.67 4.85 -13.18
N LEU A 791 -2.68 6.03 -13.81
CA LEU A 791 -1.62 6.49 -14.71
C LEU A 791 -0.25 6.61 -14.03
N VAL A 792 -0.19 7.04 -12.76
CA VAL A 792 1.09 7.24 -12.04
C VAL A 792 1.73 5.91 -11.71
N VAL A 793 0.94 4.91 -11.30
CA VAL A 793 1.46 3.56 -11.04
C VAL A 793 1.85 2.87 -12.34
N SER A 794 1.04 2.98 -13.41
CA SER A 794 1.37 2.43 -14.74
C SER A 794 2.64 3.03 -15.34
N SER A 795 2.97 4.29 -15.03
CA SER A 795 4.21 4.94 -15.49
C SER A 795 5.35 4.89 -14.47
N SER A 796 5.24 4.05 -13.43
CA SER A 796 6.30 3.90 -12.42
C SER A 796 7.43 2.98 -12.89
N PRO A 797 8.67 3.14 -12.38
CA PRO A 797 9.76 2.21 -12.68
C PRO A 797 9.42 0.75 -12.36
N LYS A 798 8.69 0.51 -11.25
CA LYS A 798 8.29 -0.84 -10.81
C LYS A 798 7.33 -1.53 -11.77
N ALA A 799 6.44 -0.78 -12.43
CA ALA A 799 5.53 -1.33 -13.43
C ALA A 799 6.22 -1.44 -14.79
N SER A 800 6.83 -0.36 -15.26
CA SER A 800 7.41 -0.28 -16.60
C SER A 800 8.56 -1.25 -16.86
N ILE A 801 9.24 -1.74 -15.82
CA ILE A 801 10.28 -2.76 -15.97
C ILE A 801 9.76 -4.05 -16.63
N THR A 802 8.46 -4.35 -16.53
CA THR A 802 7.86 -5.55 -17.14
C THR A 802 7.43 -5.33 -18.60
N TYR A 803 7.44 -4.09 -19.09
CA TYR A 803 6.93 -3.78 -20.43
C TYR A 803 7.90 -4.24 -21.52
N LYS A 804 7.33 -4.86 -22.54
CA LYS A 804 8.03 -5.35 -23.72
C LYS A 804 7.64 -4.48 -24.91
N HIS A 805 8.58 -3.63 -25.34
CA HIS A 805 8.40 -2.75 -26.48
C HIS A 805 7.96 -3.51 -27.75
N GLY A 806 6.94 -3.00 -28.43
CA GLY A 806 6.35 -3.58 -29.63
C GLY A 806 5.51 -4.85 -29.38
N HIS A 807 5.22 -5.19 -28.12
CA HIS A 807 4.49 -6.41 -27.77
C HIS A 807 3.43 -6.20 -26.70
N THR A 808 3.76 -5.54 -25.59
CA THR A 808 2.82 -5.32 -24.49
C THR A 808 1.65 -4.47 -24.97
N ARG A 809 0.41 -4.94 -24.82
CA ARG A 809 -0.79 -4.16 -25.13
C ARG A 809 -1.36 -3.53 -23.85
N ALA A 810 -1.51 -2.22 -23.82
CA ALA A 810 -1.90 -1.48 -22.64
C ALA A 810 -3.29 -0.83 -22.80
N LEU A 811 -4.12 -0.94 -21.77
CA LEU A 811 -5.29 -0.09 -21.57
C LEU A 811 -5.07 0.75 -20.30
N VAL A 812 -5.00 2.07 -20.45
CA VAL A 812 -4.69 2.98 -19.33
C VAL A 812 -5.84 3.92 -19.03
N ASN A 813 -6.15 4.07 -17.75
CA ASN A 813 -7.15 4.98 -17.25
C ASN A 813 -6.63 6.42 -17.21
N LEU A 814 -7.35 7.35 -17.85
CA LEU A 814 -6.97 8.76 -17.93
C LEU A 814 -7.27 9.56 -16.66
N ALA A 815 -7.99 8.95 -15.70
CA ALA A 815 -8.41 9.64 -14.49
C ALA A 815 -7.22 10.15 -13.65
N GLU A 816 -7.17 11.46 -13.46
CA GLU A 816 -6.18 12.10 -12.59
C GLU A 816 -6.52 11.90 -11.11
N MET A 817 -6.00 10.81 -10.53
CA MET A 817 -6.20 10.52 -9.11
C MET A 817 -5.18 11.27 -8.24
N PRO A 818 -5.63 11.99 -7.18
CA PRO A 818 -4.74 12.75 -6.30
C PRO A 818 -3.65 11.88 -5.64
N THR A 819 -2.43 12.40 -5.58
CA THR A 819 -1.26 11.85 -4.85
C THR A 819 -0.93 12.66 -3.61
N GLY A 820 -0.05 12.16 -2.74
CA GLY A 820 0.45 12.90 -1.57
C GLY A 820 1.06 14.26 -1.92
N ASN A 821 1.68 14.37 -3.11
CA ASN A 821 2.25 15.64 -3.59
C ASN A 821 1.19 16.75 -3.70
N PHE A 822 -0.06 16.45 -4.04
CA PHE A 822 -1.11 17.49 -4.11
C PHE A 822 -1.47 18.10 -2.75
N VAL A 823 -1.16 17.38 -1.67
CA VAL A 823 -1.38 17.85 -0.30
C VAL A 823 -0.31 18.85 0.09
N GLN A 824 0.96 18.59 -0.29
CA GLN A 824 2.12 19.44 0.02
C GLN A 824 2.31 20.58 -0.99
N GLN A 825 2.01 20.33 -2.26
CA GLN A 825 2.23 21.23 -3.39
C GLN A 825 0.91 21.55 -4.07
N ARG A 826 0.45 22.79 -3.91
CA ARG A 826 -0.88 23.20 -4.35
C ARG A 826 -1.07 23.10 -5.88
N ASP A 827 -0.03 23.36 -6.66
CA ASP A 827 -0.09 23.36 -8.13
C ASP A 827 0.57 22.12 -8.74
N ALA A 828 0.74 21.04 -7.96
CA ALA A 828 1.28 19.78 -8.46
C ALA A 828 0.49 19.30 -9.69
N THR A 829 1.20 18.86 -10.72
CA THR A 829 0.62 18.23 -11.92
C THR A 829 1.05 16.77 -11.97
N LEU A 830 0.17 15.91 -12.47
CA LEU A 830 0.53 14.53 -12.78
C LEU A 830 1.39 14.43 -14.04
N ARG A 831 1.41 15.47 -14.88
CA ARG A 831 2.01 15.47 -16.22
C ARG A 831 1.45 14.31 -17.06
N SER A 832 0.12 14.26 -17.12
CA SER A 832 -0.62 13.13 -17.67
C SER A 832 -0.23 12.84 -19.12
N ASP A 833 -0.15 13.88 -19.97
CA ASP A 833 0.27 13.74 -21.36
C ASP A 833 1.66 13.12 -21.50
N GLU A 834 2.64 13.61 -20.72
CA GLU A 834 3.99 13.06 -20.74
C GLU A 834 4.04 11.60 -20.25
N ARG A 835 3.21 11.23 -19.27
CA ARG A 835 3.10 9.85 -18.80
C ARG A 835 2.47 8.94 -19.84
N ILE A 836 1.44 9.41 -20.52
CA ILE A 836 0.77 8.68 -21.61
C ILE A 836 1.78 8.46 -22.74
N SER A 837 2.47 9.51 -23.20
CA SER A 837 3.51 9.40 -24.22
C SER A 837 4.66 8.50 -23.79
N ALA A 838 5.07 8.55 -22.51
CA ALA A 838 6.12 7.65 -22.02
C ALA A 838 5.67 6.18 -21.96
N ILE A 839 4.41 5.91 -21.63
CA ILE A 839 3.84 4.56 -21.70
C ILE A 839 3.80 4.09 -23.15
N GLU A 840 3.27 4.91 -24.07
CA GLU A 840 3.22 4.62 -25.50
C GLU A 840 4.61 4.30 -26.06
N ALA A 841 5.61 5.13 -25.76
CA ALA A 841 7.00 4.89 -26.15
C ALA A 841 7.59 3.61 -25.53
N ALA A 842 7.13 3.18 -24.35
CA ALA A 842 7.61 1.95 -23.72
C ALA A 842 6.97 0.68 -24.30
N VAL A 843 5.69 0.75 -24.70
CA VAL A 843 4.93 -0.39 -25.24
C VAL A 843 4.97 -0.48 -26.78
N GLY A 844 5.29 0.62 -27.46
CA GLY A 844 5.35 0.76 -28.91
C GLY A 844 4.05 1.30 -29.53
N ASP A 845 4.19 1.91 -30.71
CA ASP A 845 3.10 2.56 -31.44
C ASP A 845 1.93 1.59 -31.72
N GLY A 846 0.70 2.06 -31.49
CA GLY A 846 -0.53 1.28 -31.71
C GLY A 846 -0.85 0.24 -30.62
N ASN A 847 -0.01 0.10 -29.59
CA ASN A 847 -0.25 -0.82 -28.48
C ASN A 847 -0.88 -0.17 -27.23
N LEU A 848 -1.18 1.13 -27.27
CA LEU A 848 -1.81 1.85 -26.15
C LEU A 848 -3.26 2.24 -26.49
N ALA A 849 -4.20 1.78 -25.67
CA ALA A 849 -5.57 2.27 -25.60
C ALA A 849 -5.77 3.07 -24.31
N THR A 850 -6.68 4.03 -24.32
CA THR A 850 -6.98 4.86 -23.15
C THR A 850 -8.48 4.98 -22.91
N LEU A 851 -8.88 5.14 -21.65
CA LEU A 851 -10.28 5.30 -21.26
C LEU A 851 -10.38 6.13 -19.98
N ASP A 852 -11.19 7.18 -19.92
CA ASP A 852 -11.53 7.83 -18.65
C ASP A 852 -12.67 7.08 -17.94
N ALA A 853 -12.33 5.92 -17.38
CA ALA A 853 -13.31 5.02 -16.76
C ALA A 853 -13.95 5.64 -15.50
N ASN A 854 -13.25 6.54 -14.80
CA ASN A 854 -13.80 7.21 -13.61
C ASN A 854 -14.85 8.26 -13.96
N SER A 855 -14.63 9.05 -15.01
CA SER A 855 -15.65 9.98 -15.51
C SER A 855 -16.85 9.20 -16.06
N LEU A 856 -16.60 8.16 -16.86
CA LEU A 856 -17.63 7.31 -17.45
C LEU A 856 -18.51 6.63 -16.38
N ALA A 857 -17.89 5.98 -15.38
CA ALA A 857 -18.61 5.33 -14.29
C ALA A 857 -19.42 6.31 -13.44
N ARG A 858 -18.92 7.54 -13.20
CA ARG A 858 -19.68 8.58 -12.49
C ARG A 858 -20.91 9.04 -13.27
N ARG A 859 -20.78 9.28 -14.58
CA ARG A 859 -21.87 9.79 -15.41
C ARG A 859 -22.96 8.74 -15.65
N ILE A 860 -22.57 7.48 -15.91
CA ILE A 860 -23.51 6.40 -16.26
C ILE A 860 -24.02 5.67 -15.01
N MET A 861 -23.13 5.26 -14.11
CA MET A 861 -23.45 4.40 -12.96
C MET A 861 -23.63 5.19 -11.65
N GLY A 862 -23.39 6.50 -11.66
CA GLY A 862 -23.50 7.39 -10.50
C GLY A 862 -22.35 7.29 -9.49
N ASP A 863 -21.36 6.42 -9.70
CA ASP A 863 -20.23 6.23 -8.76
C ASP A 863 -18.96 5.74 -9.48
N ALA A 864 -17.81 6.37 -9.18
CA ALA A 864 -16.51 6.00 -9.72
C ALA A 864 -16.00 4.63 -9.24
N ILE A 865 -16.60 4.04 -8.19
CA ILE A 865 -16.17 2.74 -7.64
C ILE A 865 -16.24 1.60 -8.67
N TYR A 866 -17.09 1.74 -9.69
CA TYR A 866 -17.24 0.75 -10.75
C TYR A 866 -16.20 0.88 -11.88
N ALA A 867 -15.35 1.91 -11.84
CA ALA A 867 -14.38 2.21 -12.89
C ALA A 867 -13.42 1.05 -13.16
N ASN A 868 -12.92 0.35 -12.14
CA ASN A 868 -11.98 -0.76 -12.34
C ASN A 868 -12.64 -1.98 -12.99
N VAL A 869 -13.90 -2.28 -12.67
CA VAL A 869 -14.67 -3.35 -13.33
C VAL A 869 -15.00 -2.97 -14.77
N MET A 870 -15.29 -1.69 -15.02
CA MET A 870 -15.45 -1.14 -16.36
C MET A 870 -14.16 -1.22 -17.19
N MET A 871 -13.01 -0.90 -16.61
CA MET A 871 -11.69 -1.12 -17.21
C MET A 871 -11.47 -2.59 -17.57
N THR A 872 -11.90 -3.52 -16.72
CA THR A 872 -11.80 -4.97 -16.97
C THR A 872 -12.64 -5.38 -18.19
N GLY A 873 -13.86 -4.86 -18.30
CA GLY A 873 -14.73 -5.08 -19.46
C GLY A 873 -14.16 -4.52 -20.76
N ALA A 874 -13.61 -3.31 -20.72
CA ALA A 874 -12.93 -2.70 -21.85
C ALA A 874 -11.69 -3.52 -22.27
N ALA A 875 -10.86 -3.93 -21.31
CA ALA A 875 -9.68 -4.76 -21.56
C ALA A 875 -10.05 -6.11 -22.18
N TRP A 876 -11.14 -6.74 -21.72
CA TRP A 876 -11.65 -7.98 -22.30
C TRP A 876 -12.10 -7.77 -23.75
N GLN A 877 -12.86 -6.71 -24.03
CA GLN A 877 -13.34 -6.43 -25.40
C GLN A 877 -12.19 -6.13 -26.37
N LEU A 878 -11.11 -5.52 -25.89
CA LEU A 878 -9.88 -5.28 -26.65
C LEU A 878 -9.00 -6.54 -26.78
N GLY A 879 -9.35 -7.66 -26.16
CA GLY A 879 -8.59 -8.91 -26.23
C GLY A 879 -7.30 -8.90 -25.40
N LEU A 880 -7.27 -8.23 -24.25
CA LEU A 880 -6.13 -8.21 -23.31
C LEU A 880 -6.25 -9.29 -22.22
N VAL A 881 -7.40 -9.96 -22.10
CA VAL A 881 -7.68 -10.89 -21.00
C VAL A 881 -7.93 -12.31 -21.57
N PRO A 882 -7.10 -13.32 -21.24
CA PRO A 882 -7.12 -14.64 -21.88
C PRO A 882 -8.15 -15.60 -21.26
N VAL A 883 -9.37 -15.14 -20.96
CA VAL A 883 -10.48 -15.96 -20.40
C VAL A 883 -11.80 -15.63 -21.11
N SER A 884 -12.76 -16.56 -21.11
CA SER A 884 -14.07 -16.34 -21.71
C SER A 884 -14.94 -15.37 -20.90
N LEU A 885 -15.93 -14.82 -21.60
CA LEU A 885 -16.95 -13.96 -21.00
C LEU A 885 -17.75 -14.70 -19.91
N ASP A 886 -18.15 -15.94 -20.17
CA ASP A 886 -18.97 -16.73 -19.24
C ASP A 886 -18.24 -16.96 -17.92
N ALA A 887 -16.94 -17.22 -17.97
CA ALA A 887 -16.11 -17.38 -16.78
C ALA A 887 -15.98 -16.09 -15.96
N LEU A 888 -15.81 -14.94 -16.62
CA LEU A 888 -15.79 -13.64 -15.94
C LEU A 888 -17.13 -13.28 -15.32
N MET A 889 -18.24 -13.53 -16.02
CA MET A 889 -19.58 -13.32 -15.47
C MET A 889 -19.81 -14.19 -14.23
N ARG A 890 -19.39 -15.46 -14.28
CA ARG A 890 -19.47 -16.37 -13.13
C ARG A 890 -18.56 -15.94 -11.97
N ALA A 891 -17.36 -15.46 -12.25
CA ALA A 891 -16.46 -14.93 -11.22
C ALA A 891 -17.07 -13.69 -10.51
N ILE A 892 -17.76 -12.81 -11.25
CA ILE A 892 -18.48 -11.66 -10.67
C ILE A 892 -19.62 -12.12 -9.75
N GLU A 893 -20.35 -13.18 -10.13
CA GLU A 893 -21.38 -13.78 -9.27
C GLU A 893 -20.81 -14.35 -7.98
N LEU A 894 -19.73 -15.13 -8.08
CA LEU A 894 -19.06 -15.74 -6.92
C LEU A 894 -18.53 -14.70 -5.94
N ASN A 895 -18.05 -13.55 -6.43
CA ASN A 895 -17.62 -12.45 -5.58
C ASN A 895 -18.74 -11.89 -4.69
N GLY A 896 -20.01 -12.03 -5.09
CA GLY A 896 -21.18 -11.82 -4.23
C GLY A 896 -21.49 -10.38 -3.83
N VAL A 897 -20.78 -9.38 -4.37
CA VAL A 897 -20.98 -7.96 -4.03
C VAL A 897 -21.60 -7.21 -5.20
N LYS A 898 -22.82 -6.67 -5.03
CA LYS A 898 -23.53 -5.86 -6.05
C LYS A 898 -23.43 -6.46 -7.46
N ILE A 899 -23.89 -7.70 -7.59
CA ILE A 899 -23.63 -8.56 -8.75
C ILE A 899 -24.11 -7.87 -10.03
N ASP A 900 -25.36 -7.38 -10.03
CA ASP A 900 -25.97 -6.79 -11.22
C ASP A 900 -25.27 -5.50 -11.65
N GLU A 901 -24.94 -4.60 -10.71
CA GLU A 901 -24.24 -3.36 -11.03
C GLU A 901 -22.82 -3.60 -11.55
N ASN A 902 -22.11 -4.61 -11.04
CA ASN A 902 -20.78 -4.97 -11.54
C ASN A 902 -20.86 -5.62 -12.94
N LYS A 903 -21.86 -6.45 -13.22
CA LYS A 903 -22.11 -6.96 -14.58
C LYS A 903 -22.44 -5.84 -15.57
N GLN A 904 -23.24 -4.86 -15.15
CA GLN A 904 -23.53 -3.67 -15.96
C GLN A 904 -22.26 -2.85 -16.21
N ALA A 905 -21.45 -2.59 -15.17
CA ALA A 905 -20.20 -1.85 -15.29
C ALA A 905 -19.21 -2.53 -16.26
N PHE A 906 -19.07 -3.85 -16.16
CA PHE A 906 -18.26 -4.65 -17.10
C PHE A 906 -18.78 -4.50 -18.54
N THR A 907 -20.10 -4.60 -18.73
CA THR A 907 -20.72 -4.47 -20.05
C THR A 907 -20.54 -3.07 -20.64
N TRP A 908 -20.69 -2.01 -19.85
CA TRP A 908 -20.39 -0.64 -20.28
C TRP A 908 -18.93 -0.45 -20.67
N GLY A 909 -18.01 -1.10 -19.97
CA GLY A 909 -16.60 -1.14 -20.35
C GLY A 909 -16.39 -1.73 -21.74
N ARG A 910 -17.06 -2.85 -22.04
CA ARG A 910 -17.03 -3.46 -23.37
C ARG A 910 -17.55 -2.52 -24.45
N ILE A 911 -18.67 -1.84 -24.19
CA ILE A 911 -19.24 -0.86 -25.12
C ILE A 911 -18.25 0.28 -25.37
N ALA A 912 -17.67 0.86 -24.32
CA ALA A 912 -16.70 1.94 -24.46
C ALA A 912 -15.44 1.58 -25.25
N ALA A 913 -15.03 0.31 -25.20
CA ALA A 913 -13.92 -0.18 -26.02
C ALA A 913 -14.31 -0.47 -27.48
N HIS A 914 -15.57 -0.84 -27.74
CA HIS A 914 -16.03 -1.19 -29.09
C HIS A 914 -16.52 0.02 -29.89
N ASP A 915 -17.25 0.93 -29.24
CA ASP A 915 -17.86 2.12 -29.83
C ASP A 915 -17.58 3.37 -28.97
N PRO A 916 -16.33 3.90 -29.01
CA PRO A 916 -15.97 5.09 -28.24
C PRO A 916 -16.79 6.34 -28.64
N ASP A 917 -17.08 6.49 -29.93
CA ASP A 917 -17.82 7.64 -30.48
C ASP A 917 -19.29 7.62 -30.03
N GLY A 918 -19.94 6.45 -30.05
CA GLY A 918 -21.30 6.28 -29.53
C GLY A 918 -21.41 6.58 -28.04
N ILE A 919 -20.40 6.22 -27.24
CA ILE A 919 -20.31 6.61 -25.83
C ILE A 919 -20.09 8.12 -25.67
N GLN A 920 -19.25 8.75 -26.49
CA GLN A 920 -19.08 10.21 -26.43
C GLN A 920 -20.39 10.95 -26.71
N GLY A 921 -21.14 10.56 -27.74
CA GLY A 921 -22.45 11.15 -28.05
C GLY A 921 -23.51 10.91 -26.97
N LEU A 922 -23.36 9.86 -26.16
CA LEU A 922 -24.18 9.61 -24.96
C LEU A 922 -23.83 10.51 -23.77
N LEU A 923 -22.64 11.09 -23.78
CA LEU A 923 -22.09 11.89 -22.68
C LEU A 923 -22.03 13.39 -22.99
N ASP A 924 -22.61 13.83 -24.11
CA ASP A 924 -22.53 15.19 -24.63
C ASP A 924 -22.66 16.27 -23.54
N GLY A 925 -21.48 16.81 -23.23
CA GLY A 925 -21.17 17.95 -22.41
C GLY A 925 -19.79 18.37 -22.89
N THR A 926 -19.75 19.54 -23.52
CA THR A 926 -18.68 20.10 -24.35
C THR A 926 -17.26 19.77 -23.87
N PRO A 927 -16.31 19.44 -24.78
CA PRO A 927 -14.90 19.58 -24.48
C PRO A 927 -14.63 21.01 -23.98
N ASP A 928 -13.89 21.16 -22.88
CA ASP A 928 -13.30 22.44 -22.50
C ASP A 928 -12.19 22.73 -23.51
N ASP A 929 -12.56 23.31 -24.67
CA ASP A 929 -11.59 23.90 -25.58
C ASP A 929 -10.78 24.95 -24.82
N ALA A 930 -9.48 25.02 -25.12
CA ALA A 930 -8.61 26.05 -24.57
C ALA A 930 -9.22 27.42 -24.86
N GLU A 931 -9.68 28.09 -23.80
CA GLU A 931 -10.33 29.38 -23.92
C GLU A 931 -9.36 30.39 -24.57
N THR A 932 -9.79 30.98 -25.69
CA THR A 932 -9.04 32.03 -26.36
C THR A 932 -8.88 33.25 -25.44
N LEU A 933 -7.81 34.03 -25.62
CA LEU A 933 -7.58 35.24 -24.82
C LEU A 933 -8.77 36.20 -24.86
N ASP A 934 -9.43 36.33 -26.02
CA ASP A 934 -10.62 37.18 -26.17
C ASP A 934 -11.83 36.65 -25.39
N ALA A 935 -12.09 35.34 -25.42
CA ALA A 935 -13.15 34.74 -24.60
C ALA A 935 -12.88 34.93 -23.10
N MET A 936 -11.61 34.80 -22.71
CA MET A 936 -11.13 35.03 -21.34
C MET A 936 -11.33 36.47 -20.89
N LEU A 937 -11.04 37.44 -21.77
CA LEU A 937 -11.25 38.86 -21.54
C LEU A 937 -12.73 39.18 -21.37
N GLU A 938 -13.59 38.71 -22.27
CA GLU A 938 -15.03 38.98 -22.24
C GLU A 938 -15.68 38.44 -20.96
N ARG A 939 -15.37 37.18 -20.60
CA ARG A 939 -15.90 36.57 -19.37
C ARG A 939 -15.46 37.35 -18.12
N ARG A 940 -14.19 37.78 -18.07
CA ARG A 940 -13.66 38.54 -16.92
C ARG A 940 -14.17 39.97 -16.88
N ARG A 941 -14.40 40.60 -18.03
CA ARG A 941 -15.07 41.89 -18.15
C ARG A 941 -16.47 41.81 -17.54
N ALA A 942 -17.29 40.87 -17.99
CA ALA A 942 -18.63 40.63 -17.44
C ALA A 942 -18.58 40.39 -15.92
N TYR A 943 -17.62 39.59 -15.44
CA TYR A 943 -17.43 39.36 -14.01
C TYR A 943 -17.08 40.63 -13.24
N LEU A 944 -16.22 41.51 -13.78
CA LEU A 944 -15.83 42.76 -13.11
C LEU A 944 -16.98 43.78 -13.05
N VAL A 945 -17.86 43.80 -14.05
CA VAL A 945 -19.11 44.59 -14.02
C VAL A 945 -20.02 44.12 -12.89
N ASP A 946 -20.18 42.80 -12.75
CA ASP A 946 -20.96 42.21 -11.65
C ASP A 946 -20.28 42.36 -10.29
N TYR A 947 -18.95 42.40 -10.27
CA TYR A 947 -18.18 42.61 -9.05
C TYR A 947 -18.32 44.05 -8.54
N GLN A 948 -18.22 45.05 -9.42
CA GLN A 948 -18.26 46.47 -9.08
C GLN A 948 -19.10 47.28 -10.08
N ASP A 949 -18.52 47.60 -11.25
CA ASP A 949 -19.09 48.47 -12.29
C ASP A 949 -18.31 48.38 -13.63
N GLU A 950 -18.82 49.08 -14.64
CA GLU A 950 -18.23 49.17 -15.99
C GLU A 950 -16.84 49.80 -16.01
N ALA A 951 -16.59 50.79 -15.14
CA ALA A 951 -15.32 51.52 -15.13
C ALA A 951 -14.16 50.61 -14.70
N LEU A 952 -14.39 49.72 -13.73
CA LEU A 952 -13.40 48.72 -13.32
C LEU A 952 -13.12 47.71 -14.44
N ALA A 953 -14.15 47.29 -15.17
CA ALA A 953 -14.02 46.35 -16.28
C ALA A 953 -13.23 46.97 -17.45
N GLU A 954 -13.48 48.24 -17.76
CA GLU A 954 -12.71 48.98 -18.78
C GLU A 954 -11.25 49.20 -18.36
N ARG A 955 -10.98 49.48 -17.07
CA ARG A 955 -9.61 49.56 -16.55
C ARG A 955 -8.84 48.26 -16.78
N TYR A 956 -9.48 47.11 -16.54
CA TYR A 956 -8.93 45.78 -16.81
C TYR A 956 -8.60 45.57 -18.29
N VAL A 957 -9.57 45.81 -19.17
CA VAL A 957 -9.42 45.61 -20.62
C VAL A 957 -8.34 46.54 -21.19
N ALA A 958 -8.29 47.79 -20.74
CA ALA A 958 -7.31 48.78 -21.20
C ALA A 958 -5.86 48.35 -20.90
N LEU A 959 -5.58 47.86 -19.69
CA LEU A 959 -4.23 47.40 -19.34
C LEU A 959 -3.82 46.18 -20.17
N VAL A 960 -4.68 45.18 -20.31
CA VAL A 960 -4.38 43.96 -21.09
C VAL A 960 -4.19 44.29 -22.57
N ARG A 961 -5.03 45.17 -23.14
CA ARG A 961 -4.89 45.62 -24.52
C ARG A 961 -3.54 46.33 -24.74
N ARG A 962 -3.15 47.22 -23.83
CA ARG A 962 -1.84 47.91 -23.89
C ARG A 962 -0.67 46.94 -23.90
N VAL A 963 -0.73 45.88 -23.08
CA VAL A 963 0.30 44.84 -23.05
C VAL A 963 0.31 44.03 -24.34
N ARG A 964 -0.87 43.64 -24.86
CA ARG A 964 -1.00 42.90 -26.13
C ARG A 964 -0.46 43.69 -27.32
N GLU A 965 -0.72 45.00 -27.37
CA GLU A 965 -0.18 45.89 -28.41
C GLU A 965 1.35 45.98 -28.33
N ALA A 966 1.92 46.03 -27.12
CA ALA A 966 3.37 46.03 -26.92
C ALA A 966 4.02 44.69 -27.29
N GLU A 967 3.42 43.54 -26.95
CA GLU A 967 3.90 42.22 -27.37
C GLU A 967 3.86 42.05 -28.89
N ALA A 968 2.79 42.53 -29.54
CA ALA A 968 2.66 42.51 -30.99
C ALA A 968 3.74 43.36 -31.67
N ALA A 969 4.05 44.54 -31.12
CA ALA A 969 5.12 45.40 -31.60
C ALA A 969 6.53 44.79 -31.41
N ALA A 970 6.74 44.02 -30.34
CA ALA A 970 7.99 43.33 -30.04
C ALA A 970 8.12 41.95 -30.72
N GLY A 971 7.04 41.40 -31.30
CA GLY A 971 7.05 40.09 -31.96
C GLY A 971 7.15 38.90 -31.01
N THR A 972 6.66 39.02 -29.77
CA THR A 972 6.94 38.07 -28.67
C THR A 972 5.80 37.12 -28.29
N GLY A 973 4.71 37.06 -29.08
CA GLY A 973 3.54 36.19 -28.83
C GLY A 973 2.46 36.87 -27.98
N GLU A 974 1.65 36.11 -27.24
CA GLU A 974 0.59 36.63 -26.34
C GLU A 974 0.74 36.13 -24.88
N ARG A 975 1.91 35.60 -24.52
CA ARG A 975 2.10 34.94 -23.22
C ARG A 975 2.05 35.95 -22.07
N LEU A 976 2.67 37.13 -22.23
CA LEU A 976 2.65 38.18 -21.23
C LEU A 976 1.24 38.76 -21.08
N ALA A 977 0.52 39.03 -22.17
CA ALA A 977 -0.86 39.49 -22.14
C ALA A 977 -1.76 38.47 -21.42
N ALA A 978 -1.60 37.17 -21.67
CA ALA A 978 -2.33 36.12 -20.96
C ALA A 978 -1.95 36.03 -19.47
N ALA A 979 -0.67 36.23 -19.10
CA ALA A 979 -0.22 36.28 -17.72
C ALA A 979 -0.81 37.50 -16.98
N VAL A 980 -0.74 38.69 -17.59
CA VAL A 980 -1.31 39.94 -17.06
C VAL A 980 -2.82 39.83 -16.93
N ALA A 981 -3.52 39.32 -17.95
CA ALA A 981 -4.97 39.11 -17.90
C ALA A 981 -5.41 38.24 -16.72
N ARG A 982 -4.63 37.21 -16.38
CA ARG A 982 -4.92 36.33 -15.23
C ARG A 982 -4.58 37.01 -13.90
N ALA A 983 -3.39 37.59 -13.78
CA ALA A 983 -2.90 38.19 -12.55
C ALA A 983 -3.69 39.44 -12.17
N TYR A 984 -3.89 40.34 -13.13
CA TYR A 984 -4.57 41.61 -12.90
C TYR A 984 -6.04 41.43 -12.53
N PHE A 985 -6.75 40.53 -13.22
CA PHE A 985 -8.13 40.20 -12.86
C PHE A 985 -8.24 39.72 -11.41
N ARG A 986 -7.31 38.87 -10.96
CA ARG A 986 -7.29 38.37 -9.57
C ARG A 986 -7.06 39.49 -8.56
N LEU A 987 -6.16 40.43 -8.86
CA LEU A 987 -5.87 41.58 -8.01
C LEU A 987 -7.02 42.58 -7.97
N LEU A 988 -7.75 42.77 -9.07
CA LEU A 988 -8.94 43.64 -9.12
C LEU A 988 -10.15 43.01 -8.43
N ALA A 989 -10.38 41.71 -8.63
CA ALA A 989 -11.54 40.97 -8.12
C ALA A 989 -11.26 40.23 -6.81
N TYR A 990 -10.55 40.88 -5.89
CA TYR A 990 -10.23 40.31 -4.58
C TYR A 990 -11.50 40.02 -3.76
N LYS A 991 -11.48 38.94 -2.99
CA LYS A 991 -12.65 38.42 -2.27
C LYS A 991 -12.84 39.12 -0.93
N ASP A 992 -13.41 40.32 -0.98
CA ASP A 992 -13.85 41.06 0.20
C ASP A 992 -15.22 40.61 0.71
N GLU A 993 -15.67 41.22 1.79
CA GLU A 993 -16.91 40.84 2.48
C GLU A 993 -18.14 41.00 1.55
N TYR A 994 -18.15 42.02 0.69
CA TYR A 994 -19.20 42.25 -0.29
C TYR A 994 -19.24 41.13 -1.35
N GLU A 995 -18.09 40.75 -1.87
CA GLU A 995 -17.97 39.72 -2.89
C GLU A 995 -18.22 38.32 -2.34
N VAL A 996 -17.67 37.98 -1.18
CA VAL A 996 -17.95 36.70 -0.50
C VAL A 996 -19.45 36.56 -0.24
N ALA A 997 -20.12 37.64 0.19
CA ALA A 997 -21.56 37.65 0.38
C ALA A 997 -22.35 37.44 -0.92
N ARG A 998 -21.93 38.09 -2.02
CA ARG A 998 -22.52 37.91 -3.35
C ARG A 998 -22.39 36.46 -3.81
N LEU A 999 -21.20 35.88 -3.73
CA LEU A 999 -20.91 34.52 -4.21
C LEU A 999 -21.56 33.42 -3.36
N HIS A 1000 -21.75 33.63 -2.05
CA HIS A 1000 -22.50 32.70 -1.19
C HIS A 1000 -24.01 32.84 -1.33
N THR A 1001 -24.49 33.92 -1.94
CA THR A 1001 -25.92 34.13 -2.23
C THR A 1001 -26.29 33.91 -3.70
N ASP A 1002 -25.32 33.51 -4.52
CA ASP A 1002 -25.51 33.13 -5.91
C ASP A 1002 -26.57 32.00 -6.02
N PRO A 1003 -27.67 32.21 -6.79
CA PRO A 1003 -28.68 31.18 -7.02
C PRO A 1003 -28.08 29.86 -7.51
N ALA A 1004 -27.11 29.89 -8.42
CA ALA A 1004 -26.52 28.69 -9.01
C ALA A 1004 -25.81 27.82 -7.95
N PHE A 1005 -25.09 28.45 -7.02
CA PHE A 1005 -24.44 27.75 -5.91
C PHE A 1005 -25.47 27.17 -4.94
N LEU A 1006 -26.48 27.96 -4.56
CA LEU A 1006 -27.52 27.51 -3.63
C LEU A 1006 -28.41 26.41 -4.22
N ASP A 1007 -28.67 26.44 -5.52
CA ASP A 1007 -29.45 25.42 -6.21
C ASP A 1007 -28.67 24.13 -6.40
N ARG A 1008 -27.37 24.20 -6.72
CA ARG A 1008 -26.47 23.03 -6.71
C ARG A 1008 -26.49 22.33 -5.35
N LEU A 1009 -26.31 23.11 -4.30
CA LEU A 1009 -26.37 22.65 -2.92
C LEU A 1009 -27.70 21.95 -2.59
N ARG A 1010 -28.85 22.49 -3.05
CA ARG A 1010 -30.18 21.85 -2.88
C ARG A 1010 -30.37 20.60 -3.72
N GLY A 1011 -29.79 20.55 -4.90
CA GLY A 1011 -29.83 19.39 -5.78
C GLY A 1011 -29.01 18.22 -5.24
N GLU A 1012 -27.82 18.49 -4.70
CA GLU A 1012 -26.90 17.45 -4.22
C GLU A 1012 -27.26 16.90 -2.83
N PHE A 1013 -27.72 17.76 -1.91
CA PHE A 1013 -27.94 17.38 -0.49
C PHE A 1013 -29.41 17.41 -0.07
N GLY A 1014 -30.30 17.66 -1.03
CA GLY A 1014 -31.74 17.74 -0.82
C GLY A 1014 -32.27 19.09 -0.36
N ARG A 1015 -33.54 19.34 -0.66
CA ARG A 1015 -34.21 20.63 -0.43
C ARG A 1015 -34.32 21.02 1.05
N ARG A 1016 -34.24 20.05 1.97
CA ARG A 1016 -34.34 20.24 3.43
C ARG A 1016 -32.98 20.39 4.11
N ALA A 1017 -31.87 20.35 3.36
CA ALA A 1017 -30.53 20.48 3.92
C ALA A 1017 -30.34 21.81 4.68
N ARG A 1018 -29.61 21.75 5.79
CA ARG A 1018 -29.20 22.92 6.57
C ARG A 1018 -27.74 23.21 6.27
N TRP A 1019 -27.42 24.46 5.95
CA TRP A 1019 -26.07 24.90 5.65
C TRP A 1019 -25.56 25.86 6.73
N ARG A 1020 -24.28 25.73 7.07
CA ARG A 1020 -23.54 26.66 7.93
C ARG A 1020 -22.30 27.16 7.21
N PHE A 1021 -22.07 28.46 7.27
CA PHE A 1021 -20.92 29.16 6.67
C PHE A 1021 -19.82 29.34 7.71
N HIS A 1022 -18.57 29.12 7.32
CA HIS A 1022 -17.40 29.22 8.21
C HIS A 1022 -16.61 30.48 7.93
N LEU A 1023 -16.71 31.49 8.80
CA LEU A 1023 -16.18 32.84 8.56
C LEU A 1023 -15.40 33.35 9.76
N ALA A 1024 -14.44 34.25 9.54
CA ALA A 1024 -13.76 35.01 10.59
C ALA A 1024 -13.92 36.53 10.32
N PRO A 1025 -15.07 37.14 10.68
CA PRO A 1025 -15.33 38.54 10.37
C PRO A 1025 -14.36 39.48 11.11
N PRO A 1026 -13.67 40.42 10.42
CA PRO A 1026 -12.62 41.23 11.03
C PRO A 1026 -13.08 42.10 12.22
N LEU A 1027 -14.32 42.60 12.16
CA LEU A 1027 -14.87 43.54 13.13
C LEU A 1027 -15.45 42.88 14.39
N LEU A 1028 -15.63 41.55 14.41
CA LEU A 1028 -16.37 40.88 15.49
C LEU A 1028 -15.52 40.38 16.64
N GLY A 1029 -14.19 40.55 16.62
CA GLY A 1029 -13.26 40.09 17.64
C GLY A 1029 -13.32 38.56 17.85
N GLY A 1030 -12.21 37.90 18.20
CA GLY A 1030 -12.24 36.45 18.35
C GLY A 1030 -11.04 35.85 19.04
N GLN A 1031 -11.25 34.63 19.56
CA GLN A 1031 -10.17 33.77 20.02
C GLN A 1031 -9.22 33.48 18.84
N ARG A 1032 -7.93 33.38 19.15
CA ARG A 1032 -6.89 33.01 18.20
C ARG A 1032 -6.50 31.55 18.43
N ASP A 1033 -6.05 30.88 17.37
CA ASP A 1033 -5.41 29.57 17.48
C ASP A 1033 -4.01 29.70 18.13
N ALA A 1034 -3.35 28.57 18.38
CA ALA A 1034 -2.00 28.54 18.98
C ALA A 1034 -0.93 29.26 18.13
N ARG A 1035 -1.18 29.50 16.84
CA ARG A 1035 -0.31 30.24 15.92
C ARG A 1035 -0.68 31.73 15.83
N GLY A 1036 -1.64 32.19 16.63
CA GLY A 1036 -2.12 33.57 16.62
C GLY A 1036 -3.11 33.89 15.49
N ARG A 1037 -3.58 32.90 14.72
CA ARG A 1037 -4.55 33.11 13.63
C ARG A 1037 -5.98 33.23 14.19
N PRO A 1038 -6.85 34.12 13.67
CA PRO A 1038 -8.23 34.21 14.13
C PRO A 1038 -9.02 32.90 13.87
N LEU A 1039 -9.76 32.42 14.88
CA LEU A 1039 -10.62 31.25 14.70
C LEU A 1039 -11.88 31.59 13.91
N LYS A 1040 -12.25 30.70 12.99
CA LYS A 1040 -13.52 30.81 12.25
C LYS A 1040 -14.70 30.43 13.14
N ARG A 1041 -15.83 31.10 12.91
CA ARG A 1041 -17.12 30.85 13.56
C ARG A 1041 -18.11 30.29 12.55
N GLU A 1042 -19.01 29.44 13.03
CA GLU A 1042 -20.11 28.90 12.24
C GLU A 1042 -21.30 29.86 12.24
N PHE A 1043 -21.78 30.24 11.05
CA PHE A 1043 -22.98 31.06 10.86
C PHE A 1043 -24.05 30.26 10.14
N GLY A 1044 -25.25 30.16 10.73
CA GLY A 1044 -26.37 29.43 10.12
C GLY A 1044 -27.02 30.19 8.96
N ARG A 1045 -28.06 29.59 8.38
CA ARG A 1045 -28.83 30.13 7.24
C ARG A 1045 -29.37 31.56 7.43
N TRP A 1046 -29.51 32.02 8.67
CA TRP A 1046 -29.95 33.39 9.00
C TRP A 1046 -29.01 34.47 8.44
N ILE A 1047 -27.77 34.13 8.09
CA ILE A 1047 -26.82 35.09 7.50
C ILE A 1047 -27.14 35.42 6.04
N LEU A 1048 -27.90 34.60 5.32
CA LEU A 1048 -28.17 34.81 3.88
C LEU A 1048 -28.89 36.14 3.58
N PRO A 1049 -29.95 36.56 4.30
CA PRO A 1049 -30.52 37.90 4.15
C PRO A 1049 -29.49 39.02 4.35
N LEU A 1050 -28.60 38.89 5.35
CA LEU A 1050 -27.53 39.85 5.60
C LEU A 1050 -26.54 39.88 4.44
N PHE A 1051 -26.14 38.73 3.91
CA PHE A 1051 -25.29 38.63 2.73
C PHE A 1051 -25.92 39.27 1.50
N ARG A 1052 -27.23 39.08 1.25
CA ARG A 1052 -27.91 39.73 0.12
C ARG A 1052 -27.93 41.25 0.27
N MET A 1053 -28.11 41.75 1.49
CA MET A 1053 -28.02 43.19 1.76
C MET A 1053 -26.60 43.69 1.53
N LEU A 1054 -25.60 43.00 2.09
CA LEU A 1054 -24.19 43.35 1.95
C LEU A 1054 -23.76 43.34 0.48
N ALA A 1055 -24.11 42.32 -0.29
CA ALA A 1055 -23.82 42.25 -1.73
C ALA A 1055 -24.38 43.45 -2.54
N ARG A 1056 -25.53 44.01 -2.14
CA ARG A 1056 -26.11 45.22 -2.76
C ARG A 1056 -25.36 46.50 -2.38
N LEU A 1057 -24.62 46.49 -1.28
CA LEU A 1057 -23.80 47.62 -0.82
C LEU A 1057 -22.40 47.63 -1.45
N ARG A 1058 -22.14 46.83 -2.50
CA ARG A 1058 -20.86 46.81 -3.23
C ARG A 1058 -20.41 48.21 -3.71
N GLY A 1059 -21.35 49.12 -3.99
CA GLY A 1059 -21.04 50.50 -4.37
C GLY A 1059 -20.34 51.33 -3.27
N LEU A 1060 -20.36 50.86 -2.01
CA LEU A 1060 -19.59 51.49 -0.93
C LEU A 1060 -18.11 51.14 -0.99
N ARG A 1061 -17.70 50.05 -1.67
CA ARG A 1061 -16.32 49.57 -1.74
C ARG A 1061 -15.37 50.69 -2.16
N GLY A 1062 -14.31 50.90 -1.37
CA GLY A 1062 -13.30 51.92 -1.66
C GLY A 1062 -13.73 53.37 -1.39
N THR A 1063 -14.99 53.63 -1.02
CA THR A 1063 -15.48 54.96 -0.59
C THR A 1063 -15.16 55.22 0.89
N ALA A 1064 -15.35 56.45 1.36
CA ALA A 1064 -15.23 56.77 2.79
C ALA A 1064 -16.24 56.03 3.69
N PHE A 1065 -17.29 55.44 3.11
CA PHE A 1065 -18.30 54.66 3.84
C PHE A 1065 -18.01 53.16 3.85
N ASP A 1066 -16.87 52.73 3.28
CA ASP A 1066 -16.38 51.35 3.35
C ASP A 1066 -15.76 51.04 4.71
N LEU A 1067 -16.57 50.53 5.65
CA LEU A 1067 -16.09 50.16 6.98
C LEU A 1067 -15.01 49.07 6.95
N PHE A 1068 -15.06 48.16 5.98
CA PHE A 1068 -14.07 47.08 5.84
C PHE A 1068 -12.77 47.57 5.19
N GLY A 1069 -12.88 48.58 4.33
CA GLY A 1069 -11.77 49.23 3.66
C GLY A 1069 -10.69 49.76 4.61
N TYR A 1070 -11.03 50.09 5.85
CA TYR A 1070 -10.05 50.59 6.82
C TYR A 1070 -9.11 49.52 7.39
N THR A 1071 -9.40 48.23 7.19
CA THR A 1071 -8.56 47.13 7.66
C THR A 1071 -7.22 47.09 6.91
N ALA A 1072 -6.18 46.54 7.56
CA ALA A 1072 -4.84 46.42 6.97
C ALA A 1072 -4.85 45.58 5.68
N GLU A 1073 -5.61 44.48 5.67
CA GLU A 1073 -5.75 43.59 4.51
C GLU A 1073 -6.35 44.33 3.30
N ARG A 1074 -7.46 45.07 3.46
CA ARG A 1074 -8.08 45.81 2.34
C ARG A 1074 -7.22 46.97 1.84
N ARG A 1075 -6.41 47.59 2.69
CA ARG A 1075 -5.41 48.60 2.27
C ARG A 1075 -4.29 47.96 1.47
N MET A 1076 -3.80 46.80 1.91
CA MET A 1076 -2.80 46.02 1.20
C MET A 1076 -3.31 45.60 -0.19
N GLU A 1077 -4.51 45.04 -0.31
CA GLU A 1077 -5.07 44.62 -1.60
C GLU A 1077 -5.18 45.77 -2.60
N ARG A 1078 -5.63 46.95 -2.15
CA ARG A 1078 -5.68 48.14 -3.02
C ARG A 1078 -4.30 48.64 -3.43
N ARG A 1079 -3.31 48.52 -2.54
CA ARG A 1079 -1.92 48.85 -2.85
C ARG A 1079 -1.30 47.87 -3.85
N LEU A 1080 -1.63 46.57 -3.77
CA LEU A 1080 -1.14 45.55 -4.71
C LEU A 1080 -1.60 45.81 -6.15
N ILE A 1081 -2.78 46.40 -6.35
CA ILE A 1081 -3.25 46.79 -7.69
C ILE A 1081 -2.30 47.83 -8.30
N VAL A 1082 -1.91 48.84 -7.52
CA VAL A 1082 -0.99 49.90 -7.96
C VAL A 1082 0.43 49.33 -8.17
N GLU A 1083 0.93 48.55 -7.21
CA GLU A 1083 2.26 47.90 -7.33
C GLU A 1083 2.34 46.99 -8.57
N PHE A 1084 1.25 46.30 -8.90
CA PHE A 1084 1.18 45.46 -10.11
C PHE A 1084 1.20 46.30 -11.39
N GLU A 1085 0.44 47.41 -11.44
CA GLU A 1085 0.45 48.33 -12.58
C GLU A 1085 1.85 48.92 -12.81
N GLU A 1086 2.52 49.36 -11.74
CA GLU A 1086 3.91 49.85 -11.77
C GLU A 1086 4.88 48.74 -12.26
N THR A 1087 4.65 47.49 -11.84
CA THR A 1087 5.46 46.35 -12.31
C THR A 1087 5.24 46.08 -13.80
N VAL A 1088 3.99 46.16 -14.29
CA VAL A 1088 3.69 46.02 -15.72
C VAL A 1088 4.33 47.16 -16.51
N ASP A 1089 4.29 48.39 -16.03
CA ASP A 1089 4.96 49.53 -16.68
C ASP A 1089 6.48 49.29 -16.80
N ALA A 1090 7.12 48.81 -15.73
CA ALA A 1090 8.55 48.46 -15.75
C ALA A 1090 8.86 47.31 -16.73
N VAL A 1091 8.01 46.28 -16.77
CA VAL A 1091 8.17 45.14 -17.71
C VAL A 1091 7.98 45.57 -19.16
N LEU A 1092 7.02 46.47 -19.44
CA LEU A 1092 6.78 46.99 -20.79
C LEU A 1092 7.93 47.86 -21.30
N ALA A 1093 8.57 48.63 -20.41
CA ALA A 1093 9.77 49.39 -20.75
C ALA A 1093 10.93 48.48 -21.21
N ALA A 1094 10.99 47.26 -20.67
CA ALA A 1094 12.06 46.28 -20.90
C ALA A 1094 11.77 45.20 -21.96
N LEU A 1095 10.57 45.21 -22.56
CA LEU A 1095 10.05 44.12 -23.39
C LEU A 1095 10.86 43.89 -24.68
N GLY A 1096 11.39 44.96 -25.27
CA GLY A 1096 12.08 44.91 -26.57
C GLY A 1096 13.40 44.14 -26.57
N GLU A 1097 14.20 44.26 -25.50
CA GLU A 1097 15.56 43.68 -25.42
C GLU A 1097 15.58 42.31 -24.70
N SER A 1098 14.53 41.99 -23.92
CA SER A 1098 14.51 40.85 -23.00
C SER A 1098 13.67 39.64 -23.46
N GLY A 1099 12.76 39.85 -24.42
CA GLY A 1099 11.80 38.84 -24.90
C GLY A 1099 10.57 38.63 -24.00
N GLY A 1100 9.43 38.28 -24.59
CA GLY A 1100 8.12 38.16 -23.90
C GLY A 1100 8.05 37.06 -22.84
N ASP A 1101 8.85 35.99 -22.97
CA ASP A 1101 8.93 34.93 -21.96
C ASP A 1101 9.55 35.42 -20.64
N ALA A 1102 10.64 36.20 -20.71
CA ALA A 1102 11.30 36.75 -19.52
C ALA A 1102 10.42 37.80 -18.83
N ALA A 1103 9.69 38.59 -19.62
CA ALA A 1103 8.69 39.53 -19.12
C ALA A 1103 7.53 38.80 -18.40
N ALA A 1104 7.05 37.68 -18.95
CA ALA A 1104 6.00 36.88 -18.33
C ALA A 1104 6.45 36.27 -17.00
N GLU A 1105 7.71 35.85 -16.86
CA GLU A 1105 8.29 35.33 -15.61
C GLU A 1105 8.25 36.34 -14.44
N VAL A 1106 8.22 37.65 -14.72
CA VAL A 1106 8.05 38.69 -13.69
C VAL A 1106 6.59 38.79 -13.23
N ILE A 1107 5.64 38.57 -14.14
CA ILE A 1107 4.20 38.70 -13.89
C ILE A 1107 3.60 37.43 -13.27
N GLU A 1108 4.04 36.25 -13.69
CA GLU A 1108 3.51 34.96 -13.22
C GLU A 1108 3.50 34.80 -11.68
N PRO A 1109 4.52 35.24 -10.90
CA PRO A 1109 4.51 35.17 -9.43
C PRO A 1109 3.32 35.89 -8.78
N TRP A 1110 2.73 36.91 -9.42
CA TRP A 1110 1.55 37.58 -8.88
C TRP A 1110 0.32 36.66 -8.78
N LEU A 1111 0.26 35.59 -9.58
CA LEU A 1111 -0.76 34.55 -9.48
C LEU A 1111 -0.62 33.70 -8.20
N ASP A 1112 0.51 33.78 -7.50
CA ASP A 1112 0.74 33.06 -6.25
C ASP A 1112 0.17 33.76 -5.02
N ILE A 1113 -0.26 35.02 -5.15
CA ILE A 1113 -1.00 35.74 -4.10
C ILE A 1113 -2.40 35.13 -4.00
N ARG A 1114 -2.54 34.12 -3.14
CA ARG A 1114 -3.76 33.34 -2.92
C ARG A 1114 -4.06 33.23 -1.44
N GLY A 1115 -5.34 33.11 -1.10
CA GLY A 1115 -5.79 32.88 0.28
C GLY A 1115 -6.38 34.13 0.91
N PHE A 1116 -6.49 34.10 2.23
CA PHE A 1116 -7.21 35.11 3.02
C PHE A 1116 -6.42 35.41 4.30
N GLY A 1117 -6.55 36.63 4.82
CA GLY A 1117 -5.93 37.08 6.07
C GLY A 1117 -4.45 36.68 6.17
N PRO A 1118 -4.02 36.00 7.25
CA PRO A 1118 -2.60 35.65 7.45
C PRO A 1118 -1.98 34.81 6.33
N VAL A 1119 -2.80 33.97 5.66
CA VAL A 1119 -2.33 33.14 4.53
C VAL A 1119 -2.00 34.03 3.33
N LYS A 1120 -2.80 35.07 3.09
CA LYS A 1120 -2.56 36.01 1.99
C LYS A 1120 -1.40 36.94 2.30
N GLU A 1121 -1.29 37.43 3.53
CA GLU A 1121 -0.17 38.29 3.97
C GLU A 1121 1.18 37.60 3.74
N THR A 1122 1.30 36.34 4.16
CA THR A 1122 2.52 35.54 3.93
C THR A 1122 2.82 35.38 2.44
N ALA A 1123 1.79 35.07 1.63
CA ALA A 1123 1.96 34.92 0.18
C ALA A 1123 2.37 36.24 -0.50
N VAL A 1124 1.88 37.39 -0.02
CA VAL A 1124 2.27 38.71 -0.55
C VAL A 1124 3.75 38.99 -0.28
N ASP A 1125 4.23 38.71 0.92
CA ASP A 1125 5.64 38.95 1.27
C ASP A 1125 6.58 38.07 0.45
N GLU A 1126 6.25 36.78 0.28
CA GLU A 1126 6.99 35.85 -0.58
C GLU A 1126 6.99 36.30 -2.06
N VAL A 1127 5.83 36.70 -2.58
CA VAL A 1127 5.70 37.14 -3.98
C VAL A 1127 6.46 38.44 -4.23
N ARG A 1128 6.40 39.42 -3.32
CA ARG A 1128 7.17 40.66 -3.45
C ARG A 1128 8.66 40.40 -3.56
N GLN A 1129 9.20 39.48 -2.76
CA GLN A 1129 10.61 39.09 -2.84
C GLN A 1129 10.94 38.43 -4.20
N ARG A 1130 10.08 37.52 -4.68
CA ARG A 1130 10.26 36.85 -5.98
C ARG A 1130 10.17 37.82 -7.15
N VAL A 1131 9.21 38.74 -7.13
CA VAL A 1131 9.03 39.76 -8.18
C VAL A 1131 10.22 40.72 -8.20
N ALA A 1132 10.68 41.19 -7.02
CA ALA A 1132 11.87 42.04 -6.94
C ALA A 1132 13.13 41.33 -7.50
N ALA A 1133 13.31 40.05 -7.19
CA ALA A 1133 14.41 39.25 -7.74
C ALA A 1133 14.27 39.03 -9.26
N ALA A 1134 13.05 38.82 -9.77
CA ALA A 1134 12.79 38.66 -11.20
C ALA A 1134 13.02 39.97 -11.99
N LEU A 1135 12.55 41.10 -11.45
CA LEU A 1135 12.82 42.44 -12.01
C LEU A 1135 14.32 42.75 -12.05
N ALA A 1136 15.06 42.43 -10.98
CA ALA A 1136 16.51 42.62 -10.97
C ALA A 1136 17.22 41.76 -12.02
N LYS A 1137 16.75 40.52 -12.27
CA LYS A 1137 17.27 39.67 -13.35
C LYS A 1137 16.92 40.21 -14.73
N LEU A 1138 15.74 40.80 -14.90
CA LEU A 1138 15.31 41.42 -16.16
C LEU A 1138 16.23 42.61 -16.49
N ALA A 1139 16.46 43.50 -15.52
CA ALA A 1139 17.38 44.64 -15.68
C ALA A 1139 18.83 44.21 -15.98
N GLN A 1140 19.33 43.13 -15.37
CA GLN A 1140 20.67 42.58 -15.67
C GLN A 1140 20.79 41.97 -17.07
N ARG A 1141 19.68 41.57 -17.69
CA ARG A 1141 19.67 41.06 -19.07
C ARG A 1141 19.72 42.21 -20.08
N GLU A 1142 19.04 43.32 -19.80
CA GLU A 1142 19.16 44.56 -20.56
C GLU A 1142 20.62 45.06 -20.55
N GLU A 1143 21.25 45.11 -19.37
CA GLU A 1143 22.66 45.52 -19.24
C GLU A 1143 23.68 44.60 -19.95
N LYS A 1144 23.31 43.35 -20.28
CA LYS A 1144 24.16 42.42 -21.04
C LYS A 1144 23.85 42.39 -22.54
N ALA A 1145 22.68 42.89 -22.94
CA ALA A 1145 22.24 42.96 -24.32
C ALA A 1145 22.62 44.31 -24.98
N ALA A 1146 22.71 45.38 -24.19
CA ALA A 1146 23.35 46.66 -24.53
C ALA A 1146 24.88 46.55 -24.53
#